data_AF-A0AAU8G5W4-F1
#
_entry.id   AF-A0AAU8G5W4-F1
#
_cell.length_a   1.000
_cell.length_b   1.000
_cell.length_c   1.000
_cell.angle_alpha   90.00
_cell.angle_beta   90.00
_cell.angle_gamma   90.00
#
_symmetry.space_group_name_H-M   'P 1'
#
loop_
_entity.id
_entity.type
_entity.pdbx_description
1 polymer ?
#
loop_
_entity_poly.entity_id
_entity_poly.type
_entity_poly.pdbx_seq_one_letter_code
_entity_poly.pdbx_strand_id
1 'polypeptide(L)'
;MTAHRPGGSAGPQDAARRWLREHAADLHDGLDLLTAEAGRLDAWGARLADTVLAGGRLLVAGNGGSAAEAQHLTAELVGRFDGERTPLSAISLHAETSSLTAIVNDYGVGEMYARQVAAHGRPGDVLVLLSTSGESENVVAAARRARELGLTTWALTGPRDCALAAACDDVLALRGASTSSVQELHLVVVHALCAALDAHVRHREAAARGDAPGAPPDGLPGEGPVDGRATQDPAAASAAVPPPSSTAAQGPRVVVVGDVLLDRDVDGQVTRFSPDGPVPVVDTLGVRRSPGGAGLTALLAADAARVRLVAPFGDDEAGGELRALLRPHLDVVALPQVGTTRRKTRVRSGGQTVVRVDDGGPAGPDDVPERSVRAALAGADVVLVSDYGAGTTHAGPVRDALQHAARDRTVVWDPHPRGGAPVPGTALVTPNLAEALDAAEALGLDACADDPGGLARALAAAWGVRAVCVTAGEHGAFVARADGEPAYVPATVAHGDPCGAGDRFASTVAVALARGAELVEAVVAAVASASAWVAAGGAEGYRRRADVPGRRAPDAVTDGVPDRAPRVVGAASDAASPQDPGGPEAVAARLRAAGGTVVATGGCFDILHAGHVATLEAAARLGDHLVVLLNGDASVRRLKGPQRPVVGQADRARVLAALDCVSAVVVFDEDDPCSALDRLRPDVWAKGGDYTEEALPEAEVVRRHGGRVVVLPYVDGRSTTSILERSGRFAPGLPTLTEETTA
;
A
#
# COMPACT_ATOMS: atom_id res chain seq x y z
N MET A 1 32.52 -59.62 -14.13
CA MET A 1 33.23 -58.32 -13.96
C MET A 1 33.02 -57.55 -15.25
N THR A 2 32.42 -56.36 -15.32
CA THR A 2 31.88 -55.43 -14.34
C THR A 2 30.92 -54.54 -15.14
N ALA A 3 29.70 -54.35 -14.63
CA ALA A 3 28.63 -53.61 -15.29
C ALA A 3 28.89 -52.09 -15.26
N HIS A 4 28.67 -51.42 -16.39
CA HIS A 4 28.53 -49.97 -16.46
C HIS A 4 27.02 -49.66 -16.50
N ARG A 5 26.49 -49.10 -15.41
CA ARG A 5 25.09 -48.66 -15.31
C ARG A 5 24.95 -47.28 -15.96
N PRO A 6 23.89 -47.02 -16.75
CA PRO A 6 23.57 -45.68 -17.22
C PRO A 6 22.98 -44.84 -16.08
N GLY A 7 23.32 -43.55 -16.08
CA GLY A 7 22.95 -42.57 -15.06
C GLY A 7 21.43 -42.40 -14.91
N GLY A 8 20.98 -42.37 -13.65
CA GLY A 8 19.60 -42.10 -13.31
C GLY A 8 19.22 -40.65 -13.65
N SER A 9 18.13 -40.49 -14.39
CA SER A 9 17.47 -39.20 -14.59
C SER A 9 16.86 -38.74 -13.26
N ALA A 10 17.42 -37.67 -12.69
CA ALA A 10 16.85 -36.99 -11.53
C ALA A 10 15.50 -36.36 -11.91
N GLY A 11 14.45 -36.65 -11.15
CA GLY A 11 13.09 -36.16 -11.42
C GLY A 11 12.92 -34.62 -11.25
N PRO A 12 11.76 -34.07 -11.66
CA PRO A 12 11.46 -32.63 -11.62
C PRO A 12 11.45 -31.99 -10.22
N GLN A 13 11.47 -32.80 -9.15
CA GLN A 13 11.41 -32.33 -7.76
C GLN A 13 12.70 -31.60 -7.29
N ASP A 14 13.82 -31.74 -8.00
CA ASP A 14 15.10 -31.09 -7.65
C ASP A 14 15.56 -30.00 -8.64
N ALA A 15 14.74 -29.69 -9.66
CA ALA A 15 15.11 -28.74 -10.70
C ALA A 15 15.35 -27.32 -10.16
N ALA A 16 14.46 -26.84 -9.29
CA ALA A 16 14.57 -25.51 -8.69
C ALA A 16 15.80 -25.39 -7.78
N ARG A 17 16.09 -26.42 -6.97
CA ARG A 17 17.26 -26.43 -6.07
C ARG A 17 18.58 -26.46 -6.83
N ARG A 18 18.62 -27.15 -7.97
CA ARG A 18 19.78 -27.15 -8.86
C ARG A 18 19.95 -25.78 -9.52
N TRP A 19 18.89 -25.24 -10.11
CA TRP A 19 18.91 -23.92 -10.73
C TRP A 19 19.36 -22.84 -9.76
N LEU A 20 18.81 -22.80 -8.53
CA LEU A 20 19.21 -21.84 -7.50
C LEU A 20 20.69 -21.94 -7.13
N ARG A 21 21.25 -23.15 -7.03
CA ARG A 21 22.68 -23.32 -6.72
C ARG A 21 23.57 -22.86 -7.86
N GLU A 22 23.21 -23.19 -9.10
CA GLU A 22 23.95 -22.77 -10.30
C GLU A 22 23.87 -21.26 -10.48
N HIS A 23 22.69 -20.67 -10.30
CA HIS A 23 22.45 -19.23 -10.42
C HIS A 23 23.16 -18.45 -9.30
N ALA A 24 23.11 -18.92 -8.06
CA ALA A 24 23.83 -18.27 -6.95
C ALA A 24 25.35 -18.28 -7.13
N ALA A 25 25.91 -19.37 -7.67
CA ALA A 25 27.34 -19.44 -7.99
C ALA A 25 27.71 -18.44 -9.10
N ASP A 26 26.91 -18.38 -10.17
CA ASP A 26 27.12 -17.44 -11.28
C ASP A 26 27.03 -15.96 -10.84
N LEU A 27 26.08 -15.63 -9.96
CA LEU A 27 26.00 -14.30 -9.36
C LEU A 27 27.22 -13.97 -8.50
N HIS A 28 27.72 -14.93 -7.71
CA HIS A 28 28.87 -14.71 -6.86
C HIS A 28 30.11 -14.35 -7.69
N ASP A 29 30.38 -15.12 -8.74
CA ASP A 29 31.47 -14.84 -9.69
C ASP A 29 31.29 -13.47 -10.36
N GLY A 30 30.06 -13.13 -10.75
CA GLY A 30 29.74 -11.82 -11.33
C GLY A 30 29.94 -10.64 -10.38
N LEU A 31 29.60 -10.81 -9.10
CA LEU A 31 29.77 -9.78 -8.06
C LEU A 31 31.25 -9.52 -7.73
N ASP A 32 32.08 -10.56 -7.77
CA ASP A 32 33.53 -10.42 -7.62
C ASP A 32 34.13 -9.58 -8.75
N LEU A 33 33.69 -9.83 -10.00
CA LEU A 33 34.08 -9.02 -11.16
C LEU A 33 33.59 -7.57 -11.04
N LEU A 34 32.36 -7.37 -10.58
CA LEU A 34 31.80 -6.03 -10.36
C LEU A 34 32.59 -5.25 -9.30
N THR A 35 33.03 -5.91 -8.23
CA THR A 35 33.84 -5.27 -7.18
C THR A 35 35.14 -4.71 -7.74
N ALA A 36 35.75 -5.37 -8.73
CA ALA A 36 36.94 -4.87 -9.42
C ALA A 36 36.67 -3.62 -10.29
N GLU A 37 35.41 -3.35 -10.67
CA GLU A 37 34.99 -2.18 -11.44
C GLU A 37 34.54 -0.99 -10.56
N ALA A 38 34.69 -1.09 -9.23
CA ALA A 38 34.28 -0.04 -8.30
C ALA A 38 34.88 1.34 -8.63
N GLY A 39 36.14 1.40 -9.07
CA GLY A 39 36.78 2.65 -9.50
C GLY A 39 36.14 3.29 -10.74
N ARG A 40 35.62 2.46 -11.66
CA ARG A 40 34.87 2.96 -12.83
C ARG A 40 33.52 3.54 -12.40
N LEU A 41 32.83 2.85 -11.49
CA LEU A 41 31.53 3.31 -10.97
C LEU A 41 31.67 4.62 -10.19
N ASP A 42 32.74 4.78 -9.41
CA ASP A 42 33.05 6.04 -8.75
C ASP A 42 33.28 7.16 -9.78
N ALA A 43 34.05 6.90 -10.84
CA ALA A 43 34.27 7.87 -11.91
C ALA A 43 32.98 8.26 -12.66
N TRP A 44 32.09 7.29 -12.93
CA TRP A 44 30.77 7.56 -13.50
C TRP A 44 29.91 8.39 -12.56
N GLY A 45 29.87 8.05 -11.26
CA GLY A 45 29.17 8.82 -10.23
C GLY A 45 29.67 10.27 -10.15
N ALA A 46 30.99 10.46 -10.14
CA ALA A 46 31.62 11.78 -10.14
C ALA A 46 31.23 12.60 -11.37
N ARG A 47 31.34 12.02 -12.57
CA ARG A 47 30.99 12.70 -13.82
C ARG A 47 29.51 13.04 -13.88
N LEU A 48 28.65 12.13 -13.47
CA LEU A 48 27.20 12.34 -13.47
C LEU A 48 26.81 13.45 -12.49
N ALA A 49 27.44 13.50 -11.31
CA ALA A 49 27.26 14.59 -10.34
C ALA A 49 27.59 15.96 -10.95
N ASP A 50 28.72 16.08 -11.66
CA ASP A 50 29.08 17.32 -12.36
C ASP A 50 28.02 17.72 -13.40
N THR A 51 27.55 16.76 -14.19
CA THR A 51 26.54 17.01 -15.24
C THR A 51 25.23 17.52 -14.64
N VAL A 52 24.67 16.80 -13.66
CA VAL A 52 23.34 17.12 -13.12
C VAL A 52 23.35 18.40 -12.27
N LEU A 53 24.43 18.66 -11.53
CA LEU A 53 24.58 19.91 -10.77
C LEU A 53 24.81 21.13 -11.67
N ALA A 54 25.38 20.93 -12.87
CA ALA A 54 25.47 21.98 -13.89
C ALA A 54 24.15 22.21 -14.66
N GLY A 55 23.06 21.51 -14.30
CA GLY A 55 21.75 21.61 -14.95
C GLY A 55 21.55 20.69 -16.15
N GLY A 56 22.50 19.79 -16.41
CA GLY A 56 22.33 18.70 -17.37
C GLY A 56 21.41 17.60 -16.84
N ARG A 57 21.10 16.61 -17.69
CA ARG A 57 20.22 15.49 -17.32
C ARG A 57 20.83 14.13 -17.63
N LEU A 58 20.29 13.11 -16.96
CA LEU A 58 20.50 11.71 -17.31
C LEU A 58 19.36 11.21 -18.22
N LEU A 59 19.71 10.58 -19.34
CA LEU A 59 18.80 9.77 -20.13
C LEU A 59 19.15 8.30 -19.92
N VAL A 60 18.14 7.43 -19.83
CA VAL A 60 18.38 5.97 -19.66
C VAL A 60 17.46 5.17 -20.57
N ALA A 61 18.00 4.12 -21.21
CA ALA A 61 17.21 3.22 -22.05
C ALA A 61 17.72 1.76 -22.01
N GLY A 62 16.79 0.82 -22.21
CA GLY A 62 17.05 -0.61 -22.30
C GLY A 62 15.79 -1.34 -22.78
N ASN A 63 15.87 -2.63 -23.10
CA ASN A 63 14.72 -3.42 -23.54
C ASN A 63 14.32 -4.46 -22.47
N GLY A 64 13.02 -4.74 -22.30
CA GLY A 64 12.53 -5.77 -21.38
C GLY A 64 12.93 -5.51 -19.93
N GLY A 65 13.59 -6.48 -19.27
CA GLY A 65 14.08 -6.29 -17.89
C GLY A 65 15.08 -5.12 -17.75
N SER A 66 15.91 -4.88 -18.77
CA SER A 66 16.80 -3.71 -18.79
C SER A 66 16.04 -2.38 -18.92
N ALA A 67 14.81 -2.40 -19.44
CA ALA A 67 13.93 -1.24 -19.41
C ALA A 67 13.45 -0.98 -17.96
N ALA A 68 13.01 -2.02 -17.24
CA ALA A 68 12.62 -1.89 -15.84
C ALA A 68 13.76 -1.33 -14.96
N GLU A 69 14.99 -1.81 -15.15
CA GLU A 69 16.19 -1.27 -14.48
C GLU A 69 16.48 0.19 -14.88
N ALA A 70 16.29 0.54 -16.16
CA ALA A 70 16.40 1.92 -16.61
C ALA A 70 15.36 2.84 -15.94
N GLN A 71 14.14 2.35 -15.72
CA GLN A 71 13.11 3.10 -14.99
C GLN A 71 13.48 3.23 -13.51
N HIS A 72 13.95 2.13 -12.90
CA HIS A 72 14.41 2.08 -11.52
C HIS A 72 15.49 3.13 -11.26
N LEU A 73 16.56 3.13 -12.07
CA LEU A 73 17.64 4.13 -11.95
C LEU A 73 17.10 5.57 -11.98
N THR A 74 16.21 5.88 -12.93
CA THR A 74 15.67 7.25 -13.02
C THR A 74 14.77 7.60 -11.84
N ALA A 75 14.03 6.65 -11.27
CA ALA A 75 13.20 6.86 -10.09
C ALA A 75 14.05 7.16 -8.85
N GLU A 76 15.19 6.48 -8.68
CA GLU A 76 16.14 6.72 -7.58
C GLU A 76 16.82 8.09 -7.67
N LEU A 77 16.95 8.65 -8.89
CA LEU A 77 17.52 9.97 -9.14
C LEU A 77 16.53 11.12 -8.94
N VAL A 78 15.31 10.96 -9.42
CA VAL A 78 14.25 11.97 -9.27
C VAL A 78 13.69 11.97 -7.84
N GLY A 79 13.57 10.78 -7.24
CA GLY A 79 13.21 10.59 -5.85
C GLY A 79 14.43 10.54 -4.93
N ARG A 80 14.49 9.50 -4.10
CA ARG A 80 15.56 9.29 -3.12
C ARG A 80 16.09 7.86 -3.21
N PHE A 81 17.42 7.72 -3.19
CA PHE A 81 18.11 6.43 -3.06
C PHE A 81 18.46 6.15 -1.59
N ASP A 82 19.55 6.73 -1.07
CA ASP A 82 19.98 6.56 0.32
C ASP A 82 20.17 7.89 1.02
N GLY A 83 19.11 8.43 1.62
CA GLY A 83 19.10 9.72 2.31
C GLY A 83 18.46 10.84 1.46
N GLU A 84 18.39 12.05 2.00
CA GLU A 84 17.78 13.19 1.31
C GLU A 84 18.81 13.90 0.40
N ARG A 85 18.37 14.35 -0.78
CA ARG A 85 19.14 15.17 -1.72
C ARG A 85 18.21 16.01 -2.59
N THR A 86 18.77 17.02 -3.25
CA THR A 86 18.05 17.74 -4.31
C THR A 86 17.62 16.77 -5.43
N PRO A 87 16.37 16.85 -5.94
CA PRO A 87 15.92 15.99 -7.02
C PRO A 87 16.75 16.23 -8.28
N LEU A 88 17.16 15.14 -8.95
CA LEU A 88 18.00 15.21 -10.14
C LEU A 88 17.20 14.95 -11.42
N SER A 89 17.55 15.65 -12.49
CA SER A 89 16.90 15.51 -13.79
C SER A 89 17.31 14.19 -14.45
N ALA A 90 16.39 13.22 -14.49
CA ALA A 90 16.58 11.93 -15.14
C ALA A 90 15.32 11.48 -15.91
N ILE A 91 15.50 10.93 -17.12
CA ILE A 91 14.39 10.51 -17.99
C ILE A 91 14.64 9.09 -18.49
N SER A 92 13.67 8.20 -18.26
CA SER A 92 13.67 6.87 -18.84
C SER A 92 12.94 6.88 -20.17
N LEU A 93 13.64 6.57 -21.26
CA LEU A 93 13.13 6.75 -22.63
C LEU A 93 12.06 5.70 -23.03
N HIS A 94 11.72 4.76 -22.16
CA HIS A 94 10.66 3.80 -22.43
C HIS A 94 9.37 4.04 -21.61
N ALA A 95 9.41 4.96 -20.64
CA ALA A 95 8.33 5.13 -19.67
C ALA A 95 7.08 5.80 -20.27
N GLU A 96 7.22 6.67 -21.27
CA GLU A 96 6.08 7.31 -21.95
C GLU A 96 5.61 6.44 -23.11
N THR A 97 4.58 5.65 -22.84
CA THR A 97 4.09 4.61 -23.75
C THR A 97 3.50 5.17 -25.05
N SER A 98 2.92 6.38 -25.03
CA SER A 98 2.30 6.98 -26.21
C SER A 98 3.36 7.38 -27.24
N SER A 99 4.44 8.01 -26.80
CA SER A 99 5.59 8.38 -27.63
C SER A 99 6.29 7.14 -28.15
N LEU A 100 6.53 6.15 -27.29
CA LEU A 100 7.17 4.90 -27.69
C LEU A 100 6.37 4.18 -28.78
N THR A 101 5.05 4.08 -28.62
CA THR A 101 4.19 3.41 -29.60
C THR A 101 4.07 4.21 -30.90
N ALA A 102 3.93 5.54 -30.84
CA ALA A 102 3.90 6.40 -32.03
C ALA A 102 5.21 6.34 -32.81
N ILE A 103 6.36 6.41 -32.13
CA ILE A 103 7.67 6.38 -32.78
C ILE A 103 7.92 5.03 -33.45
N VAL A 104 7.60 3.93 -32.77
CA VAL A 104 7.74 2.59 -33.35
C VAL A 104 6.81 2.39 -34.54
N ASN A 105 5.58 2.91 -34.48
CA ASN A 105 4.62 2.84 -35.59
C ASN A 105 5.09 3.62 -36.82
N ASP A 106 5.57 4.84 -36.63
CA ASP A 106 5.84 5.78 -37.72
C ASP A 106 7.27 5.67 -38.29
N TYR A 107 8.23 5.29 -37.45
CA TYR A 107 9.67 5.29 -37.78
C TYR A 107 10.37 3.95 -37.57
N GLY A 108 9.66 2.96 -37.00
CA GLY A 108 10.18 1.62 -36.74
C GLY A 108 10.93 1.48 -35.42
N VAL A 109 11.17 0.22 -35.02
CA VAL A 109 11.79 -0.13 -33.72
C VAL A 109 13.20 0.45 -33.57
N GLY A 110 13.98 0.58 -34.65
CA GLY A 110 15.32 1.15 -34.60
C GLY A 110 15.36 2.61 -34.09
N GLU A 111 14.33 3.42 -34.41
CA GLU A 111 14.24 4.83 -33.98
C GLU A 111 13.60 5.00 -32.60
N MET A 112 13.11 3.92 -31.99
CA MET A 112 12.40 3.89 -30.71
C MET A 112 13.06 4.76 -29.63
N TYR A 113 14.38 4.64 -29.45
CA TYR A 113 15.14 5.44 -28.51
C TYR A 113 15.91 6.58 -29.17
N ALA A 114 16.46 6.37 -30.37
CA ALA A 114 17.25 7.38 -31.08
C ALA A 114 16.46 8.68 -31.31
N ARG A 115 15.17 8.59 -31.66
CA ARG A 115 14.34 9.77 -31.86
C ARG A 115 14.07 10.54 -30.57
N GLN A 116 13.91 9.82 -29.46
CA GLN A 116 13.72 10.44 -28.14
C GLN A 116 15.02 11.07 -27.62
N VAL A 117 16.17 10.44 -27.86
CA VAL A 117 17.49 11.04 -27.61
C VAL A 117 17.63 12.35 -28.38
N ALA A 118 17.19 12.40 -29.65
CA ALA A 118 17.21 13.65 -30.43
C ALA A 118 16.26 14.73 -29.89
N ALA A 119 15.11 14.34 -29.35
CA ALA A 119 14.16 15.28 -28.78
C ALA A 119 14.64 15.86 -27.43
N HIS A 120 15.12 14.99 -26.54
CA HIS A 120 15.36 15.32 -25.14
C HIS A 120 16.83 15.63 -24.81
N GLY A 121 17.78 15.02 -25.52
CA GLY A 121 19.21 15.16 -25.23
C GLY A 121 19.76 16.52 -25.63
N ARG A 122 20.67 17.04 -24.81
CA ARG A 122 21.46 18.26 -25.08
C ARG A 122 22.95 17.96 -24.95
N PRO A 123 23.84 18.72 -25.62
CA PRO A 123 25.28 18.56 -25.45
C PRO A 123 25.68 18.65 -23.97
N GLY A 124 26.48 17.69 -23.49
CA GLY A 124 26.89 17.59 -22.09
C GLY A 124 25.99 16.75 -21.18
N ASP A 125 24.79 16.36 -21.63
CA ASP A 125 23.95 15.36 -20.95
C ASP A 125 24.61 13.96 -20.98
N VAL A 126 24.17 13.07 -20.09
CA VAL A 126 24.65 11.68 -20.04
C VAL A 126 23.53 10.74 -20.51
N LEU A 127 23.87 9.74 -21.33
CA LEU A 127 22.99 8.64 -21.72
C LEU A 127 23.56 7.31 -21.22
N VAL A 128 22.79 6.58 -20.41
CA VAL A 128 23.10 5.21 -19.95
C VAL A 128 22.24 4.20 -20.69
N LEU A 129 22.85 3.18 -21.25
CA LEU A 129 22.20 2.16 -22.08
C LEU A 129 22.42 0.76 -21.50
N LEU A 130 21.33 0.05 -21.25
CA LEU A 130 21.36 -1.29 -20.65
C LEU A 130 20.96 -2.33 -21.70
N SER A 131 21.82 -3.32 -21.93
CA SER A 131 21.54 -4.44 -22.82
C SER A 131 22.35 -5.68 -22.44
N THR A 132 21.68 -6.75 -22.01
CA THR A 132 22.37 -8.00 -21.67
C THR A 132 23.12 -8.63 -22.85
N SER A 133 22.62 -8.47 -24.08
CA SER A 133 23.32 -8.96 -25.28
C SER A 133 24.30 -7.94 -25.86
N GLY A 134 24.04 -6.63 -25.70
CA GLY A 134 24.82 -5.58 -26.34
C GLY A 134 24.55 -5.39 -27.84
N GLU A 135 23.58 -6.13 -28.41
CA GLU A 135 23.33 -6.19 -29.86
C GLU A 135 21.97 -5.60 -30.27
N SER A 136 21.20 -5.05 -29.33
CA SER A 136 19.88 -4.47 -29.65
C SER A 136 20.01 -3.24 -30.55
N GLU A 137 19.58 -3.34 -31.80
CA GLU A 137 19.73 -2.28 -32.82
C GLU A 137 19.17 -0.92 -32.38
N ASN A 138 18.02 -0.92 -31.69
CA ASN A 138 17.37 0.29 -31.19
C ASN A 138 18.18 0.99 -30.07
N VAL A 139 18.86 0.22 -29.24
CA VAL A 139 19.75 0.72 -28.18
C VAL A 139 21.07 1.23 -28.78
N VAL A 140 21.64 0.50 -29.75
CA VAL A 140 22.84 0.93 -30.49
C VAL A 140 22.59 2.21 -31.30
N ALA A 141 21.42 2.33 -31.93
CA ALA A 141 21.01 3.54 -32.64
C ALA A 141 20.91 4.76 -31.70
N ALA A 142 20.42 4.56 -30.46
CA ALA A 142 20.39 5.60 -29.44
C ALA A 142 21.79 6.07 -29.05
N ALA A 143 22.73 5.14 -28.87
CA ALA A 143 24.14 5.46 -28.58
C ALA A 143 24.76 6.35 -29.69
N ARG A 144 24.57 5.94 -30.96
CA ARG A 144 25.07 6.69 -32.12
C ARG A 144 24.47 8.10 -32.18
N ARG A 145 23.15 8.23 -32.00
CA ARG A 145 22.47 9.53 -31.99
C ARG A 145 22.94 10.42 -30.84
N ALA A 146 23.17 9.85 -29.67
CA ALA A 146 23.67 10.59 -28.52
C ALA A 146 25.07 11.17 -28.78
N ARG A 147 25.96 10.37 -29.38
CA ARG A 147 27.29 10.81 -29.78
C ARG A 147 27.25 11.93 -30.82
N GLU A 148 26.35 11.86 -31.80
CA GLU A 148 26.12 12.93 -32.79
C GLU A 148 25.71 14.26 -32.12
N LEU A 149 24.97 14.18 -31.02
CA LEU A 149 24.46 15.34 -30.26
C LEU A 149 25.40 15.80 -29.14
N GLY A 150 26.55 15.15 -28.96
CA GLY A 150 27.54 15.51 -27.93
C GLY A 150 27.15 15.11 -26.51
N LEU A 151 26.35 14.06 -26.34
CA LEU A 151 26.10 13.43 -25.04
C LEU A 151 27.24 12.47 -24.69
N THR A 152 27.54 12.34 -23.40
CA THR A 152 28.42 11.27 -22.90
C THR A 152 27.61 9.97 -22.84
N THR A 153 28.14 8.89 -23.40
CA THR A 153 27.42 7.61 -23.53
C THR A 153 28.08 6.49 -22.73
N TRP A 154 27.30 5.84 -21.87
CA TRP A 154 27.73 4.70 -21.05
C TRP A 154 26.87 3.48 -21.33
N ALA A 155 27.48 2.30 -21.32
CA ALA A 155 26.78 1.04 -21.53
C ALA A 155 26.98 0.05 -20.38
N LEU A 156 25.88 -0.60 -19.98
CA LEU A 156 25.88 -1.82 -19.18
C LEU A 156 25.58 -2.99 -20.11
N THR A 157 26.55 -3.89 -20.27
CA THR A 157 26.43 -5.04 -21.17
C THR A 157 26.75 -6.36 -20.49
N GLY A 158 26.32 -7.47 -21.08
CA GLY A 158 26.85 -8.79 -20.73
C GLY A 158 28.26 -8.97 -21.31
N PRO A 159 28.41 -9.05 -22.64
CA PRO A 159 29.70 -9.12 -23.30
C PRO A 159 30.35 -7.73 -23.48
N ARG A 160 31.68 -7.67 -23.37
CA ARG A 160 32.47 -6.46 -23.66
C ARG A 160 32.62 -6.21 -25.16
N ASP A 161 32.80 -7.28 -25.94
CA ASP A 161 32.93 -7.22 -27.39
C ASP A 161 31.54 -7.28 -28.06
N CYS A 162 30.85 -6.14 -28.11
CA CYS A 162 29.52 -6.03 -28.72
C CYS A 162 29.31 -4.68 -29.42
N ALA A 163 28.27 -4.62 -30.27
CA ALA A 163 27.95 -3.42 -31.04
C ALA A 163 27.68 -2.18 -30.15
N LEU A 164 27.00 -2.37 -29.01
CA LEU A 164 26.69 -1.27 -28.09
C LEU A 164 27.95 -0.73 -27.40
N ALA A 165 28.86 -1.61 -26.96
CA ALA A 165 30.13 -1.20 -26.35
C ALA A 165 30.97 -0.36 -27.31
N ALA A 166 31.04 -0.74 -28.60
CA ALA A 166 31.75 0.03 -29.62
C ALA A 166 31.10 1.40 -29.92
N ALA A 167 29.79 1.52 -29.67
CA ALA A 167 29.03 2.75 -29.92
C ALA A 167 29.02 3.72 -28.74
N CYS A 168 29.45 3.30 -27.54
CA CYS A 168 29.49 4.12 -26.32
C CYS A 168 30.89 4.62 -25.99
N ASP A 169 31.00 5.64 -25.14
CA ASP A 169 32.27 6.23 -24.71
C ASP A 169 32.91 5.44 -23.57
N ASP A 170 32.09 4.80 -22.74
CA ASP A 170 32.55 3.84 -21.76
C ASP A 170 31.57 2.67 -21.56
N VAL A 171 32.09 1.53 -21.10
CA VAL A 171 31.32 0.29 -20.93
C VAL A 171 31.73 -0.48 -19.67
N LEU A 172 30.72 -0.89 -18.91
CA LEU A 172 30.83 -1.84 -17.82
C LEU A 172 30.18 -3.16 -18.28
N ALA A 173 31.02 -4.16 -18.55
CA ALA A 173 30.60 -5.45 -19.07
C ALA A 173 30.69 -6.54 -18.00
N LEU A 174 29.54 -7.10 -17.61
CA LEU A 174 29.43 -8.13 -16.58
C LEU A 174 28.92 -9.43 -17.20
N ARG A 175 29.82 -10.40 -17.38
CA ARG A 175 29.46 -11.71 -17.93
C ARG A 175 28.83 -12.57 -16.84
N GLY A 176 27.59 -13.00 -17.06
CA GLY A 176 26.98 -14.12 -16.36
C GLY A 176 26.77 -15.30 -17.32
N ALA A 177 26.62 -16.50 -16.78
CA ALA A 177 26.25 -17.71 -17.51
C ALA A 177 24.82 -17.64 -18.05
N SER A 178 23.97 -16.76 -17.49
CA SER A 178 22.59 -16.55 -17.94
C SER A 178 22.22 -15.07 -18.08
N THR A 179 21.21 -14.77 -18.90
CA THR A 179 20.65 -13.41 -19.04
C THR A 179 20.09 -12.87 -17.72
N SER A 180 19.46 -13.72 -16.90
CA SER A 180 18.96 -13.35 -15.58
C SER A 180 20.08 -12.89 -14.65
N SER A 181 21.23 -13.58 -14.66
CA SER A 181 22.37 -13.19 -13.83
C SER A 181 22.92 -11.83 -14.27
N VAL A 182 23.00 -11.58 -15.57
CA VAL A 182 23.46 -10.27 -16.10
C VAL A 182 22.51 -9.14 -15.68
N GLN A 183 21.18 -9.36 -15.72
CA GLN A 183 20.19 -8.37 -15.26
C GLN A 183 20.31 -8.08 -13.76
N GLU A 184 20.43 -9.12 -12.94
CA GLU A 184 20.60 -8.97 -11.50
C GLU A 184 21.91 -8.22 -11.17
N LEU A 185 22.99 -8.48 -11.90
CA LEU A 185 24.24 -7.72 -11.78
C LEU A 185 24.11 -6.27 -12.25
N HIS A 186 23.37 -6.00 -13.33
CA HIS A 186 23.06 -4.63 -13.79
C HIS A 186 22.24 -3.87 -12.74
N LEU A 187 21.33 -4.52 -12.03
CA LEU A 187 20.60 -3.90 -10.92
C LEU A 187 21.54 -3.50 -9.76
N VAL A 188 22.52 -4.34 -9.42
CA VAL A 188 23.54 -3.99 -8.41
C VAL A 188 24.37 -2.79 -8.88
N VAL A 189 24.72 -2.74 -10.18
CA VAL A 189 25.40 -1.56 -10.77
C VAL A 189 24.55 -0.30 -10.66
N VAL A 190 23.23 -0.38 -10.91
CA VAL A 190 22.31 0.75 -10.77
C VAL A 190 22.35 1.31 -9.35
N HIS A 191 22.28 0.46 -8.32
CA HIS A 191 22.38 0.89 -6.92
C HIS A 191 23.77 1.45 -6.58
N ALA A 192 24.84 0.81 -7.06
CA ALA A 192 26.20 1.27 -6.83
C ALA A 192 26.47 2.64 -7.49
N LEU A 193 25.93 2.88 -8.68
CA LEU A 193 26.00 4.16 -9.36
C LEU A 193 25.25 5.25 -8.60
N CYS A 194 24.05 4.95 -8.07
CA CYS A 194 23.32 5.87 -7.20
C CYS A 194 24.13 6.22 -5.94
N ALA A 195 24.72 5.22 -5.27
CA ALA A 195 25.55 5.43 -4.08
C ALA A 195 26.76 6.33 -4.38
N ALA A 196 27.47 6.06 -5.48
CA ALA A 196 28.61 6.86 -5.92
C ALA A 196 28.18 8.31 -6.24
N LEU A 197 27.12 8.47 -7.04
CA LEU A 197 26.54 9.77 -7.37
C LEU A 197 26.18 10.57 -6.10
N ASP A 198 25.52 9.95 -5.14
CA ASP A 198 25.10 10.61 -3.89
C ASP A 198 26.29 11.09 -3.07
N ALA A 199 27.33 10.26 -2.93
CA ALA A 199 28.56 10.66 -2.24
C ALA A 199 29.20 11.89 -2.91
N HIS A 200 29.24 11.89 -4.25
CA HIS A 200 29.81 12.95 -5.07
C HIS A 200 29.02 14.25 -5.07
N VAL A 201 27.69 14.17 -5.06
CA VAL A 201 26.80 15.34 -4.93
C VAL A 201 26.95 15.96 -3.54
N ARG A 202 26.88 15.14 -2.47
CA ARG A 202 27.03 15.61 -1.09
C ARG A 202 28.36 16.30 -0.87
N HIS A 203 29.46 15.71 -1.38
CA HIS A 203 30.79 16.29 -1.26
C HIS A 203 30.87 17.68 -1.92
N ARG A 204 30.32 17.82 -3.14
CA ARG A 204 30.31 19.10 -3.87
C ARG A 204 29.43 20.15 -3.21
N GLU A 205 28.26 19.76 -2.74
CA GLU A 205 27.36 20.66 -2.02
C GLU A 205 27.95 21.11 -0.67
N ALA A 206 28.63 20.22 0.07
CA ALA A 206 29.35 20.56 1.29
C ALA A 206 30.52 21.52 1.01
N ALA A 207 31.31 21.25 -0.05
CA ALA A 207 32.37 22.15 -0.48
C ALA A 207 31.83 23.53 -0.90
N ALA A 208 30.69 23.59 -1.58
CA ALA A 208 30.02 24.85 -1.95
C ALA A 208 29.50 25.64 -0.73
N ARG A 209 29.15 24.96 0.37
CA ARG A 209 28.76 25.57 1.65
C ARG A 209 29.95 26.02 2.51
N GLY A 210 31.19 25.71 2.11
CA GLY A 210 32.40 26.08 2.85
C GLY A 210 32.76 25.12 3.98
N ASP A 211 32.14 23.93 4.04
CA ASP A 211 32.47 22.90 5.01
C ASP A 211 33.71 22.12 4.52
N ALA A 212 34.86 22.30 5.18
CA ALA A 212 36.08 21.57 4.83
C ALA A 212 35.92 20.06 5.14
N PRO A 213 36.40 19.15 4.27
CA PRO A 213 36.30 17.71 4.51
C PRO A 213 37.18 17.30 5.70
N GLY A 214 36.55 16.83 6.78
CA GLY A 214 37.23 16.19 7.90
C GLY A 214 37.82 14.85 7.48
N ALA A 215 39.04 14.58 7.96
CA ALA A 215 39.83 13.38 7.69
C ALA A 215 39.07 12.07 7.99
N PRO A 216 39.38 10.95 7.31
CA PRO A 216 38.74 9.67 7.58
C PRO A 216 39.08 9.18 9.00
N PRO A 217 38.14 8.55 9.72
CA PRO A 217 38.44 7.95 11.01
C PRO A 217 39.27 6.66 10.82
N ASP A 218 40.52 6.71 11.26
CA ASP A 218 41.32 5.54 11.58
C ASP A 218 40.66 4.72 12.69
N GLY A 219 40.64 3.39 12.54
CA GLY A 219 40.53 2.46 13.65
C GLY A 219 39.42 1.42 13.55
N LEU A 220 39.66 0.33 12.82
CA LEU A 220 39.02 -0.95 13.10
C LEU A 220 39.75 -1.60 14.30
N PRO A 221 39.08 -1.94 15.42
CA PRO A 221 39.67 -2.82 16.42
C PRO A 221 39.65 -4.26 15.88
N GLY A 222 40.82 -4.91 15.95
CA GLY A 222 41.12 -6.17 15.31
C GLY A 222 40.31 -7.39 15.76
N GLU A 223 40.17 -8.31 14.82
CA GLU A 223 39.68 -9.67 15.02
C GLU A 223 40.61 -10.46 15.95
N GLY A 224 40.07 -10.95 17.06
CA GLY A 224 40.66 -12.04 17.84
C GLY A 224 40.14 -13.40 17.32
N PRO A 225 40.94 -14.47 17.36
CA PRO A 225 40.58 -15.75 16.75
C PRO A 225 39.57 -16.50 17.63
N VAL A 226 38.47 -16.97 17.03
CA VAL A 226 37.52 -17.85 17.73
C VAL A 226 37.87 -19.30 17.40
N ASP A 227 38.49 -19.96 18.37
CA ASP A 227 38.74 -21.39 18.40
C ASP A 227 37.43 -22.21 18.38
N GLY A 228 37.48 -23.33 17.67
CA GLY A 228 36.38 -24.29 17.59
C GLY A 228 36.18 -25.13 18.85
N ARG A 229 34.94 -25.61 19.01
CA ARG A 229 34.51 -26.88 19.67
C ARG A 229 32.99 -27.00 19.49
N ALA A 230 32.52 -27.96 18.70
CA ALA A 230 32.14 -29.31 19.09
C ALA A 230 30.78 -29.40 19.82
N THR A 231 29.78 -29.78 19.02
CA THR A 231 28.67 -30.73 19.30
C THR A 231 28.23 -30.96 20.73
N GLN A 232 26.93 -30.78 20.99
CA GLN A 232 26.14 -31.71 21.80
C GLN A 232 24.65 -31.63 21.42
N ASP A 233 24.13 -32.78 21.00
CA ASP A 233 22.71 -33.11 20.89
C ASP A 233 22.13 -33.33 22.30
N PRO A 234 20.82 -33.11 22.53
CA PRO A 234 20.02 -34.29 22.84
C PRO A 234 18.61 -34.27 22.23
N ALA A 235 18.22 -35.46 21.77
CA ALA A 235 16.87 -35.83 21.39
C ALA A 235 15.89 -35.86 22.57
N ALA A 236 14.63 -35.43 22.37
CA ALA A 236 13.44 -36.29 22.32
C ALA A 236 12.11 -35.55 22.60
N ALA A 237 11.05 -36.12 22.01
CA ALA A 237 9.61 -35.96 22.30
C ALA A 237 8.86 -34.77 21.67
N SER A 238 8.28 -35.01 20.49
CA SER A 238 6.98 -34.41 20.12
C SER A 238 6.04 -35.52 19.63
N ALA A 239 4.87 -35.56 20.26
CA ALA A 239 3.84 -36.57 20.09
C ALA A 239 3.19 -36.49 18.71
N ALA A 240 2.79 -37.66 18.20
CA ALA A 240 2.06 -37.81 16.95
C ALA A 240 0.76 -36.98 16.97
N VAL A 241 0.66 -36.04 16.02
CA VAL A 241 -0.59 -35.34 15.69
C VAL A 241 -1.44 -36.28 14.82
N PRO A 242 -2.70 -36.59 15.18
CA PRO A 242 -3.57 -37.44 14.38
C PRO A 242 -4.01 -36.70 13.09
N PRO A 243 -4.46 -37.42 12.04
CA PRO A 243 -4.87 -36.80 10.79
C PRO A 243 -6.07 -35.85 11.01
N PRO A 244 -6.16 -34.75 10.25
CA PRO A 244 -7.14 -33.70 10.49
C PRO A 244 -8.57 -34.18 10.19
N SER A 245 -9.39 -34.21 11.24
CA SER A 245 -10.84 -34.13 11.12
C SER A 245 -11.27 -32.72 10.70
N SER A 246 -12.27 -32.64 9.83
CA SER A 246 -12.88 -31.45 9.24
C SER A 246 -13.09 -30.27 10.20
N THR A 247 -12.35 -29.17 10.01
CA THR A 247 -12.46 -27.93 10.81
C THR A 247 -13.37 -26.85 10.18
N ALA A 248 -13.95 -27.07 8.99
CA ALA A 248 -14.93 -26.14 8.40
C ALA A 248 -16.29 -26.10 9.15
N ALA A 249 -16.48 -26.94 10.18
CA ALA A 249 -17.75 -27.07 10.87
C ALA A 249 -18.06 -25.96 11.91
N GLN A 250 -17.08 -25.12 12.30
CA GLN A 250 -17.20 -24.22 13.47
C GLN A 250 -17.13 -22.70 13.20
N GLY A 251 -17.05 -22.25 11.94
CA GLY A 251 -17.07 -20.80 11.62
C GLY A 251 -18.48 -20.18 11.56
N PRO A 252 -18.62 -18.84 11.64
CA PRO A 252 -19.92 -18.16 11.51
C PRO A 252 -20.55 -18.43 10.14
N ARG A 253 -21.87 -18.35 10.06
CA ARG A 253 -22.67 -18.52 8.84
C ARG A 253 -22.85 -17.19 8.14
N VAL A 254 -22.11 -17.00 7.06
CA VAL A 254 -22.22 -15.81 6.21
C VAL A 254 -23.09 -16.16 5.02
N VAL A 255 -24.14 -15.38 4.77
CA VAL A 255 -24.88 -15.46 3.52
C VAL A 255 -24.51 -14.28 2.63
N VAL A 256 -23.90 -14.56 1.48
CA VAL A 256 -23.59 -13.55 0.47
C VAL A 256 -24.75 -13.48 -0.52
N VAL A 257 -25.24 -12.28 -0.80
CA VAL A 257 -26.31 -12.02 -1.78
C VAL A 257 -25.80 -11.02 -2.80
N GLY A 258 -25.89 -11.31 -4.09
CA GLY A 258 -25.41 -10.34 -5.07
C GLY A 258 -25.27 -10.85 -6.48
N ASP A 259 -24.68 -10.02 -7.32
CA ASP A 259 -24.49 -10.32 -8.74
C ASP A 259 -23.18 -11.10 -8.95
N VAL A 260 -23.26 -12.23 -9.66
CA VAL A 260 -22.08 -13.00 -10.06
C VAL A 260 -21.70 -12.70 -11.50
N LEU A 261 -20.40 -12.72 -11.78
CA LEU A 261 -19.86 -12.60 -13.13
C LEU A 261 -18.66 -13.53 -13.28
N LEU A 262 -18.41 -13.96 -14.52
CA LEU A 262 -17.26 -14.81 -14.84
C LEU A 262 -16.10 -13.93 -15.32
N ASP A 263 -15.05 -13.84 -14.51
CA ASP A 263 -13.77 -13.28 -14.95
C ASP A 263 -13.03 -14.32 -15.79
N ARG A 264 -12.53 -13.89 -16.95
CA ARG A 264 -11.78 -14.74 -17.88
C ARG A 264 -10.50 -14.03 -18.31
N ASP A 265 -9.34 -14.53 -17.89
CA ASP A 265 -8.04 -14.01 -18.31
C ASP A 265 -7.48 -14.92 -19.42
N VAL A 266 -7.36 -14.38 -20.63
CA VAL A 266 -6.79 -15.06 -21.80
C VAL A 266 -5.34 -14.60 -21.93
N ASP A 267 -4.39 -15.43 -21.53
CA ASP A 267 -2.97 -15.14 -21.78
C ASP A 267 -2.59 -15.61 -23.17
N GLY A 268 -1.92 -14.74 -23.91
CA GLY A 268 -1.40 -15.04 -25.22
C GLY A 268 -0.10 -14.32 -25.49
N GLN A 269 0.34 -14.44 -26.73
CA GLN A 269 1.46 -13.68 -27.28
C GLN A 269 1.02 -12.99 -28.56
N VAL A 270 1.40 -11.73 -28.70
CA VAL A 270 1.24 -10.98 -29.96
C VAL A 270 2.52 -11.14 -30.76
N THR A 271 2.44 -11.90 -31.86
CA THR A 271 3.58 -12.16 -32.76
C THR A 271 3.42 -11.48 -34.12
N ARG A 272 2.20 -11.08 -34.48
CA ARG A 272 1.86 -10.51 -35.78
C ARG A 272 0.65 -9.57 -35.69
N PHE A 273 0.46 -8.76 -36.73
CA PHE A 273 -0.78 -8.03 -36.98
C PHE A 273 -1.70 -8.80 -37.94
N SER A 274 -3.00 -8.51 -37.87
CA SER A 274 -3.98 -9.14 -38.74
C SER A 274 -3.83 -8.65 -40.19
N PRO A 275 -3.96 -9.51 -41.20
CA PRO A 275 -4.03 -9.07 -42.60
C PRO A 275 -5.32 -8.31 -42.92
N ASP A 276 -6.36 -8.44 -42.09
CA ASP A 276 -7.68 -7.85 -42.29
C ASP A 276 -7.82 -6.45 -41.68
N GLY A 277 -6.80 -5.95 -40.99
CA GLY A 277 -6.78 -4.61 -40.39
C GLY A 277 -5.64 -4.42 -39.39
N PRO A 278 -5.35 -3.18 -38.95
CA PRO A 278 -4.22 -2.85 -38.07
C PRO A 278 -4.52 -3.23 -36.60
N VAL A 279 -4.83 -4.51 -36.36
CA VAL A 279 -5.11 -5.05 -35.04
C VAL A 279 -4.12 -6.17 -34.70
N PRO A 280 -3.60 -6.23 -33.46
CA PRO A 280 -2.70 -7.29 -33.05
C PRO A 280 -3.42 -8.63 -33.03
N VAL A 281 -2.77 -9.69 -33.51
CA VAL A 281 -3.28 -11.06 -33.36
C VAL A 281 -2.69 -11.66 -32.11
N VAL A 282 -3.55 -12.04 -31.17
CA VAL A 282 -3.15 -12.70 -29.93
C VAL A 282 -3.26 -14.21 -30.11
N ASP A 283 -2.12 -14.90 -30.20
CA ASP A 283 -2.08 -16.35 -30.15
C ASP A 283 -2.28 -16.79 -28.69
N THR A 284 -3.40 -17.44 -28.40
CA THR A 284 -3.78 -17.81 -27.03
C THR A 284 -2.89 -18.96 -26.52
N LEU A 285 -2.24 -18.75 -25.38
CA LEU A 285 -1.43 -19.74 -24.67
C LEU A 285 -2.21 -20.41 -23.54
N GLY A 286 -3.11 -19.68 -22.89
CA GLY A 286 -3.89 -20.18 -21.77
C GLY A 286 -5.12 -19.34 -21.51
N VAL A 287 -6.12 -19.96 -20.88
CA VAL A 287 -7.35 -19.29 -20.44
C VAL A 287 -7.61 -19.65 -19.00
N ARG A 288 -7.43 -18.68 -18.11
CA ARG A 288 -7.85 -18.78 -16.71
C ARG A 288 -9.25 -18.22 -16.54
N ARG A 289 -10.00 -18.83 -15.62
CA ARG A 289 -11.38 -18.50 -15.32
C ARG A 289 -11.52 -18.40 -13.82
N SER A 290 -12.22 -17.39 -13.33
CA SER A 290 -12.46 -17.21 -11.90
C SER A 290 -13.82 -16.58 -11.66
N PRO A 291 -14.49 -16.88 -10.53
CA PRO A 291 -15.64 -16.11 -10.12
C PRO A 291 -15.25 -14.67 -9.81
N GLY A 292 -16.05 -13.71 -10.29
CA GLY A 292 -15.99 -12.30 -9.95
C GLY A 292 -17.30 -11.85 -9.30
N GLY A 293 -17.37 -10.57 -8.95
CA GLY A 293 -18.54 -10.02 -8.27
C GLY A 293 -18.75 -10.66 -6.89
N ALA A 294 -20.01 -10.86 -6.53
CA ALA A 294 -20.40 -11.58 -5.31
C ALA A 294 -19.80 -12.98 -5.21
N GLY A 295 -19.42 -13.60 -6.33
CA GLY A 295 -18.72 -14.90 -6.35
C GLY A 295 -17.31 -14.81 -5.76
N LEU A 296 -16.55 -13.76 -6.07
CA LEU A 296 -15.23 -13.52 -5.47
C LEU A 296 -15.40 -13.19 -3.97
N THR A 297 -16.31 -12.27 -3.64
CA THR A 297 -16.61 -11.89 -2.25
C THR A 297 -16.96 -13.10 -1.39
N ALA A 298 -17.76 -14.03 -1.93
CA ALA A 298 -18.14 -15.26 -1.25
C ALA A 298 -16.96 -16.23 -1.04
N LEU A 299 -16.05 -16.34 -2.01
CA LEU A 299 -14.82 -17.11 -1.83
C LEU A 299 -13.91 -16.50 -0.76
N LEU A 300 -13.76 -15.18 -0.74
CA LEU A 300 -12.96 -14.48 0.28
C LEU A 300 -13.54 -14.65 1.69
N ALA A 301 -14.87 -14.58 1.82
CA ALA A 301 -15.53 -14.87 3.10
C ALA A 301 -15.35 -16.34 3.55
N ALA A 302 -15.24 -17.28 2.59
CA ALA A 302 -15.09 -18.70 2.88
C ALA A 302 -13.74 -19.07 3.50
N ASP A 303 -12.73 -18.19 3.41
CA ASP A 303 -11.45 -18.34 4.12
C ASP A 303 -11.65 -18.44 5.65
N ALA A 304 -12.71 -17.83 6.19
CA ALA A 304 -12.91 -17.65 7.63
C ALA A 304 -14.33 -18.00 8.13
N ALA A 305 -15.24 -18.42 7.24
CA ALA A 305 -16.64 -18.63 7.55
C ALA A 305 -17.29 -19.74 6.70
N ARG A 306 -18.45 -20.21 7.15
CA ARG A 306 -19.32 -21.08 6.34
C ARG A 306 -20.18 -20.20 5.45
N VAL A 307 -19.94 -20.26 4.14
CA VAL A 307 -20.58 -19.36 3.19
C VAL A 307 -21.70 -20.04 2.42
N ARG A 308 -22.83 -19.34 2.31
CA ARG A 308 -23.88 -19.61 1.33
C ARG A 308 -24.00 -18.41 0.39
N LEU A 309 -23.95 -18.64 -0.92
CA LEU A 309 -24.15 -17.62 -1.94
C LEU A 309 -25.57 -17.72 -2.51
N VAL A 310 -26.29 -16.60 -2.53
CA VAL A 310 -27.59 -16.43 -3.17
C VAL A 310 -27.41 -15.45 -4.33
N ALA A 311 -27.48 -15.94 -5.56
CA ALA A 311 -27.21 -15.13 -6.75
C ALA A 311 -27.98 -15.63 -7.97
N PRO A 312 -28.32 -14.75 -8.94
CA PRO A 312 -28.83 -15.18 -10.24
C PRO A 312 -27.74 -15.87 -11.06
N PHE A 313 -28.10 -16.95 -11.77
CA PHE A 313 -27.21 -17.62 -12.72
C PHE A 313 -27.93 -17.85 -14.04
N GLY A 314 -27.29 -17.50 -15.15
CA GLY A 314 -27.78 -17.83 -16.48
C GLY A 314 -27.85 -19.34 -16.72
N ASP A 315 -28.77 -19.75 -17.58
CA ASP A 315 -28.81 -21.09 -18.16
C ASP A 315 -27.96 -21.15 -19.44
N ASP A 316 -26.68 -20.85 -19.28
CA ASP A 316 -25.68 -20.83 -20.35
C ASP A 316 -24.36 -21.46 -19.88
N GLU A 317 -23.41 -21.62 -20.82
CA GLU A 317 -22.09 -22.21 -20.55
C GLU A 317 -21.36 -21.49 -19.42
N ALA A 318 -21.37 -20.15 -19.44
CA ALA A 318 -20.70 -19.33 -18.44
C ALA A 318 -21.33 -19.48 -17.04
N GLY A 319 -22.67 -19.56 -16.96
CA GLY A 319 -23.38 -19.84 -15.71
C GLY A 319 -23.09 -21.26 -15.20
N GLY A 320 -22.96 -22.23 -16.11
CA GLY A 320 -22.48 -23.59 -15.82
C GLY A 320 -21.07 -23.59 -15.22
N GLU A 321 -20.12 -22.89 -15.86
CA GLU A 321 -18.74 -22.75 -15.38
C GLU A 321 -18.66 -22.08 -14.01
N LEU A 322 -19.39 -20.98 -13.78
CA LEU A 322 -19.43 -20.31 -12.47
C LEU A 322 -19.90 -21.25 -11.37
N ARG A 323 -20.98 -22.01 -11.60
CA ARG A 323 -21.49 -22.98 -10.63
C ARG A 323 -20.45 -24.07 -10.32
N ALA A 324 -19.71 -24.53 -11.33
CA ALA A 324 -18.66 -25.52 -11.15
C ALA A 324 -17.47 -24.99 -10.34
N LEU A 325 -17.10 -23.72 -10.53
CA LEU A 325 -16.02 -23.06 -9.78
C LEU A 325 -16.41 -22.77 -8.32
N LEU A 326 -17.69 -22.52 -8.03
CA LEU A 326 -18.16 -22.11 -6.69
C LEU A 326 -18.55 -23.28 -5.77
N ARG A 327 -19.30 -24.27 -6.29
CA ARG A 327 -19.85 -25.38 -5.49
C ARG A 327 -18.85 -26.18 -4.65
N PRO A 328 -17.57 -26.35 -5.04
CA PRO A 328 -16.60 -27.05 -4.20
C PRO A 328 -16.28 -26.33 -2.89
N HIS A 329 -16.49 -25.00 -2.83
CA HIS A 329 -16.04 -24.15 -1.73
C HIS A 329 -17.19 -23.63 -0.86
N LEU A 330 -18.41 -23.51 -1.41
CA LEU A 330 -19.54 -22.88 -0.74
C LEU A 330 -20.89 -23.45 -1.18
N ASP A 331 -21.92 -23.23 -0.36
CA ASP A 331 -23.30 -23.61 -0.68
C ASP A 331 -23.91 -22.58 -1.65
N VAL A 332 -24.54 -23.02 -2.73
CA VAL A 332 -25.06 -22.14 -3.79
C VAL A 332 -26.58 -22.27 -3.89
N VAL A 333 -27.28 -21.18 -3.60
CA VAL A 333 -28.70 -20.99 -3.91
C VAL A 333 -28.78 -20.22 -5.23
N ALA A 334 -28.86 -20.96 -6.34
CA ALA A 334 -28.95 -20.37 -7.66
C ALA A 334 -30.37 -19.85 -7.92
N LEU A 335 -30.49 -18.55 -8.19
CA LEU A 335 -31.74 -17.93 -8.63
C LEU A 335 -31.83 -18.00 -10.16
N PRO A 336 -33.03 -18.15 -10.73
CA PRO A 336 -33.20 -18.04 -12.17
C PRO A 336 -32.84 -16.62 -12.64
N GLN A 337 -32.36 -16.52 -13.87
CA GLN A 337 -31.88 -15.26 -14.45
C GLN A 337 -32.43 -15.10 -15.87
N VAL A 338 -32.91 -13.90 -16.21
CA VAL A 338 -33.15 -13.51 -17.59
C VAL A 338 -31.85 -13.05 -18.25
N GLY A 339 -31.68 -13.36 -19.53
CA GLY A 339 -30.47 -13.01 -20.28
C GLY A 339 -29.27 -13.88 -19.92
N THR A 340 -28.10 -13.54 -20.47
CA THR A 340 -26.88 -14.34 -20.35
C THR A 340 -26.01 -13.91 -19.18
N THR A 341 -25.28 -14.85 -18.61
CA THR A 341 -24.28 -14.63 -17.56
C THR A 341 -23.23 -13.63 -18.04
N ARG A 342 -22.96 -12.60 -17.23
CA ARG A 342 -21.95 -11.59 -17.56
C ARG A 342 -20.55 -12.18 -17.51
N ARG A 343 -19.76 -11.87 -18.54
CA ARG A 343 -18.35 -12.24 -18.68
C ARG A 343 -17.49 -11.01 -18.79
N LYS A 344 -16.41 -10.98 -18.02
CA LYS A 344 -15.36 -9.95 -18.10
C LYS A 344 -14.09 -10.63 -18.60
N THR A 345 -13.87 -10.58 -19.91
CA THR A 345 -12.72 -11.21 -20.55
C THR A 345 -11.58 -10.21 -20.71
N ARG A 346 -10.40 -10.54 -20.19
CA ARG A 346 -9.17 -9.74 -20.34
C ARG A 346 -8.20 -10.54 -21.20
N VAL A 347 -7.84 -10.02 -22.35
CA VAL A 347 -6.85 -10.62 -23.25
C VAL A 347 -5.50 -9.98 -22.95
N ARG A 348 -4.50 -10.79 -22.64
CA ARG A 348 -3.20 -10.35 -22.14
C ARG A 348 -2.06 -10.87 -23.01
N SER A 349 -0.99 -10.10 -23.12
CA SER A 349 0.28 -10.49 -23.76
C SER A 349 1.44 -9.90 -22.98
N GLY A 350 2.44 -10.73 -22.65
CA GLY A 350 3.63 -10.29 -21.91
C GLY A 350 3.31 -9.67 -20.54
N GLY A 351 2.25 -10.13 -19.88
CA GLY A 351 1.79 -9.58 -18.59
C GLY A 351 0.94 -8.30 -18.71
N GLN A 352 0.78 -7.71 -19.89
CA GLN A 352 -0.05 -6.52 -20.12
C GLN A 352 -1.42 -6.88 -20.69
N THR A 353 -2.47 -6.13 -20.34
CA THR A 353 -3.81 -6.32 -20.93
C THR A 353 -3.86 -5.59 -22.28
N VAL A 354 -4.13 -6.33 -23.35
CA VAL A 354 -4.27 -5.83 -24.73
C VAL A 354 -5.68 -5.29 -24.96
N VAL A 355 -6.70 -6.07 -24.57
CA VAL A 355 -8.10 -5.70 -24.72
C VAL A 355 -8.93 -6.31 -23.60
N ARG A 356 -9.95 -5.57 -23.16
CA ARG A 356 -11.02 -6.09 -22.31
C ARG A 356 -12.30 -6.17 -23.13
N VAL A 357 -12.93 -7.34 -23.09
CA VAL A 357 -14.22 -7.60 -23.71
C VAL A 357 -15.19 -7.96 -22.60
N ASP A 358 -16.20 -7.11 -22.44
CA ASP A 358 -17.32 -7.40 -21.56
C ASP A 358 -18.49 -7.88 -22.45
N ASP A 359 -18.99 -9.07 -22.17
CA ASP A 359 -20.12 -9.65 -22.88
C ASP A 359 -21.14 -10.25 -21.90
N GLY A 360 -22.36 -10.45 -22.37
CA GLY A 360 -23.52 -10.64 -21.50
C GLY A 360 -24.24 -9.32 -21.22
N GLY A 361 -25.53 -9.30 -21.51
CA GLY A 361 -26.38 -8.09 -21.49
C GLY A 361 -26.94 -7.75 -20.11
N PRO A 362 -27.94 -6.85 -20.00
CA PRO A 362 -28.66 -6.63 -18.76
C PRO A 362 -29.38 -7.91 -18.38
N ALA A 363 -28.69 -8.69 -17.55
CA ALA A 363 -29.20 -9.87 -16.89
C ALA A 363 -29.71 -9.46 -15.51
N GLY A 364 -30.71 -10.16 -15.02
CA GLY A 364 -31.29 -9.90 -13.71
C GLY A 364 -32.06 -11.12 -13.21
N PRO A 365 -32.40 -11.15 -11.92
CA PRO A 365 -33.21 -12.22 -11.36
C PRO A 365 -34.55 -12.38 -12.09
N ASP A 366 -34.93 -13.61 -12.37
CA ASP A 366 -36.20 -13.99 -12.99
C ASP A 366 -36.95 -14.99 -12.10
N ASP A 367 -38.28 -14.90 -12.07
CA ASP A 367 -39.19 -15.76 -11.30
C ASP A 367 -38.64 -16.22 -9.93
N VAL A 368 -38.16 -15.26 -9.13
CA VAL A 368 -37.40 -15.56 -7.91
C VAL A 368 -38.29 -16.28 -6.89
N PRO A 369 -37.91 -17.48 -6.42
CA PRO A 369 -38.68 -18.20 -5.40
C PRO A 369 -38.48 -17.55 -4.02
N GLU A 370 -39.40 -16.66 -3.63
CA GLU A 370 -39.34 -15.88 -2.38
C GLU A 370 -39.06 -16.75 -1.13
N ARG A 371 -39.73 -17.90 -1.02
CA ARG A 371 -39.54 -18.82 0.12
C ARG A 371 -38.11 -19.33 0.21
N SER A 372 -37.47 -19.64 -0.91
CA SER A 372 -36.09 -20.13 -0.95
C SER A 372 -35.11 -19.04 -0.52
N VAL A 373 -35.32 -17.80 -0.97
CA VAL A 373 -34.48 -16.65 -0.56
C VAL A 373 -34.63 -16.39 0.93
N ARG A 374 -35.86 -16.29 1.45
CA ARG A 374 -36.09 -16.08 2.90
C ARG A 374 -35.49 -17.21 3.74
N ALA A 375 -35.65 -18.46 3.32
CA ALA A 375 -35.06 -19.61 4.01
C ALA A 375 -33.53 -19.60 3.98
N ALA A 376 -32.93 -19.14 2.88
CA ALA A 376 -31.48 -18.98 2.77
C ALA A 376 -30.93 -17.97 3.78
N LEU A 377 -31.63 -16.85 3.99
CA LEU A 377 -31.23 -15.77 4.91
C LEU A 377 -31.53 -16.07 6.39
N ALA A 378 -32.59 -16.82 6.70
CA ALA A 378 -33.05 -17.03 8.08
C ALA A 378 -32.03 -17.68 9.03
N GLY A 379 -31.02 -18.39 8.49
CA GLY A 379 -29.98 -19.06 9.28
C GLY A 379 -28.64 -18.33 9.33
N ALA A 380 -28.57 -17.10 8.82
CA ALA A 380 -27.34 -16.32 8.72
C ALA A 380 -26.99 -15.64 10.05
N ASP A 381 -25.72 -15.69 10.45
CA ASP A 381 -25.18 -14.83 11.51
C ASP A 381 -24.96 -13.41 10.97
N VAL A 382 -24.59 -13.30 9.69
CA VAL A 382 -24.49 -12.04 8.94
C VAL A 382 -24.92 -12.26 7.48
N VAL A 383 -25.59 -11.26 6.91
CA VAL A 383 -25.87 -11.19 5.47
C VAL A 383 -24.94 -10.14 4.85
N LEU A 384 -24.18 -10.52 3.83
CA LEU A 384 -23.33 -9.63 3.07
C LEU A 384 -23.94 -9.42 1.68
N VAL A 385 -24.39 -8.22 1.39
CA VAL A 385 -24.86 -7.82 0.06
C VAL A 385 -23.67 -7.30 -0.73
N SER A 386 -23.40 -7.92 -1.88
CA SER A 386 -22.33 -7.52 -2.80
C SER A 386 -22.96 -7.14 -4.14
N ASP A 387 -23.30 -5.86 -4.27
CA ASP A 387 -24.02 -5.32 -5.42
C ASP A 387 -23.04 -4.90 -6.51
N TYR A 388 -23.25 -5.33 -7.76
CA TYR A 388 -22.43 -4.93 -8.91
C TYR A 388 -23.27 -4.28 -10.01
N GLY A 389 -24.49 -3.87 -9.69
CA GLY A 389 -25.40 -3.19 -10.59
C GLY A 389 -25.92 -4.06 -11.73
N ALA A 390 -26.13 -5.36 -11.48
CA ALA A 390 -26.87 -6.25 -12.38
C ALA A 390 -28.32 -6.52 -11.90
N GLY A 391 -28.82 -5.74 -10.94
CA GLY A 391 -30.25 -5.69 -10.64
C GLY A 391 -30.75 -6.68 -9.57
N THR A 392 -29.88 -7.54 -9.01
CA THR A 392 -30.27 -8.50 -7.95
C THR A 392 -30.94 -7.83 -6.76
N THR A 393 -30.54 -6.61 -6.44
CA THR A 393 -30.95 -5.85 -5.25
C THR A 393 -32.03 -4.79 -5.53
N HIS A 394 -32.42 -4.57 -6.78
CA HIS A 394 -33.23 -3.41 -7.19
C HIS A 394 -34.68 -3.47 -6.69
N ALA A 395 -35.33 -4.63 -6.85
CA ALA A 395 -36.74 -4.82 -6.52
C ALA A 395 -37.09 -6.32 -6.40
N GLY A 396 -38.29 -6.61 -5.90
CA GLY A 396 -38.84 -7.95 -5.87
C GLY A 396 -38.36 -8.81 -4.69
N PRO A 397 -38.52 -10.14 -4.78
CA PRO A 397 -38.40 -11.03 -3.62
C PRO A 397 -37.04 -11.00 -2.91
N VAL A 398 -35.95 -10.75 -3.64
CA VAL A 398 -34.61 -10.61 -3.04
C VAL A 398 -34.55 -9.36 -2.15
N ARG A 399 -34.98 -8.22 -2.67
CA ARG A 399 -34.99 -6.95 -1.93
C ARG A 399 -35.91 -7.03 -0.70
N ASP A 400 -37.08 -7.62 -0.84
CA ASP A 400 -38.03 -7.80 0.28
C ASP A 400 -37.47 -8.71 1.38
N ALA A 401 -36.70 -9.73 0.99
CA ALA A 401 -36.04 -10.62 1.93
C ALA A 401 -34.87 -9.91 2.65
N LEU A 402 -34.07 -9.10 1.95
CA LEU A 402 -33.02 -8.26 2.54
C LEU A 402 -33.60 -7.23 3.51
N GLN A 403 -34.70 -6.55 3.14
CA GLN A 403 -35.40 -5.60 4.00
C GLN A 403 -35.94 -6.25 5.28
N HIS A 404 -36.37 -7.50 5.20
CA HIS A 404 -36.80 -8.27 6.35
C HIS A 404 -35.61 -8.67 7.23
N ALA A 405 -34.55 -9.19 6.63
CA ALA A 405 -33.33 -9.60 7.34
C ALA A 405 -32.66 -8.43 8.06
N ALA A 406 -32.70 -7.21 7.51
CA ALA A 406 -32.15 -6.02 8.15
C ALA A 406 -32.84 -5.64 9.48
N ARG A 407 -33.98 -6.24 9.82
CA ARG A 407 -34.68 -5.98 11.09
C ARG A 407 -34.12 -6.78 12.26
N ASP A 408 -33.65 -8.00 12.02
CA ASP A 408 -33.25 -8.95 13.06
C ASP A 408 -31.85 -9.56 12.83
N ARG A 409 -31.21 -9.28 11.69
CA ARG A 409 -29.86 -9.74 11.35
C ARG A 409 -28.93 -8.59 11.06
N THR A 410 -27.64 -8.83 11.27
CA THR A 410 -26.59 -7.93 10.79
C THR A 410 -26.50 -8.04 9.28
N VAL A 411 -26.77 -6.93 8.58
CA VAL A 411 -26.59 -6.81 7.14
C VAL A 411 -25.42 -5.88 6.86
N VAL A 412 -24.45 -6.32 6.09
CA VAL A 412 -23.39 -5.49 5.51
C VAL A 412 -23.69 -5.33 4.03
N TRP A 413 -23.52 -4.13 3.49
CA TRP A 413 -23.86 -3.83 2.10
C TRP A 413 -22.71 -3.13 1.39
N ASP A 414 -22.16 -3.78 0.37
CA ASP A 414 -21.18 -3.20 -0.55
C ASP A 414 -21.94 -2.66 -1.78
N PRO A 415 -22.13 -1.33 -1.89
CA PRO A 415 -23.01 -0.74 -2.89
C PRO A 415 -22.31 -0.56 -4.24
N HIS A 416 -23.09 -0.32 -5.29
CA HIS A 416 -22.58 0.05 -6.61
C HIS A 416 -23.48 1.15 -7.21
N PRO A 417 -22.99 2.09 -8.05
CA PRO A 417 -23.78 3.24 -8.52
C PRO A 417 -25.00 2.84 -9.37
N ARG A 418 -24.89 1.71 -10.09
CA ARG A 418 -26.00 1.07 -10.82
C ARG A 418 -26.80 0.06 -9.99
N GLY A 419 -26.49 -0.07 -8.70
CA GLY A 419 -27.09 -1.00 -7.75
C GLY A 419 -28.40 -0.50 -7.15
N GLY A 420 -29.01 -1.33 -6.31
CA GLY A 420 -30.14 -0.92 -5.48
C GLY A 420 -29.65 -0.11 -4.29
N ALA A 421 -30.42 0.89 -3.87
CA ALA A 421 -30.12 1.61 -2.64
C ALA A 421 -30.10 0.64 -1.43
N PRO A 422 -29.15 0.80 -0.49
CA PRO A 422 -29.11 0.00 0.73
C PRO A 422 -30.44 0.05 1.48
N VAL A 423 -30.86 -1.09 2.03
CA VAL A 423 -32.13 -1.16 2.78
C VAL A 423 -31.99 -0.54 4.17
N PRO A 424 -33.01 0.19 4.66
CA PRO A 424 -33.02 0.70 6.03
C PRO A 424 -32.79 -0.39 7.07
N GLY A 425 -32.04 -0.07 8.12
CA GLY A 425 -31.61 -1.02 9.16
C GLY A 425 -30.31 -1.76 8.86
N THR A 426 -29.74 -1.61 7.65
CA THR A 426 -28.41 -2.17 7.32
C THR A 426 -27.38 -1.74 8.35
N ALA A 427 -26.56 -2.69 8.81
CA ALA A 427 -25.58 -2.47 9.87
C ALA A 427 -24.42 -1.59 9.42
N LEU A 428 -23.91 -1.84 8.22
CA LEU A 428 -22.80 -1.11 7.64
C LEU A 428 -22.92 -1.11 6.12
N VAL A 429 -22.79 0.05 5.50
CA VAL A 429 -22.63 0.20 4.05
C VAL A 429 -21.18 0.59 3.75
N THR A 430 -20.54 0.00 2.75
CA THR A 430 -19.09 0.15 2.50
C THR A 430 -18.72 0.77 1.14
N PRO A 431 -19.29 1.92 0.73
CA PRO A 431 -18.93 2.53 -0.54
C PRO A 431 -17.46 2.95 -0.58
N ASN A 432 -16.83 2.91 -1.75
CA ASN A 432 -15.63 3.71 -1.97
C ASN A 432 -15.97 5.20 -2.12
N LEU A 433 -14.97 6.09 -2.07
CA LEU A 433 -15.20 7.53 -2.12
C LEU A 433 -15.98 7.98 -3.37
N ALA A 434 -15.70 7.40 -4.54
CA ALA A 434 -16.42 7.74 -5.77
C ALA A 434 -17.90 7.28 -5.70
N GLU A 435 -18.14 6.05 -5.24
CA GLU A 435 -19.50 5.52 -5.06
C GLU A 435 -20.30 6.31 -4.02
N ALA A 436 -19.64 6.79 -2.97
CA ALA A 436 -20.26 7.62 -1.93
C ALA A 436 -20.67 8.98 -2.49
N LEU A 437 -19.83 9.59 -3.33
CA LEU A 437 -20.12 10.86 -4.01
C LEU A 437 -21.28 10.70 -5.01
N ASP A 438 -21.24 9.66 -5.85
CA ASP A 438 -22.32 9.33 -6.78
C ASP A 438 -23.66 9.13 -6.04
N ALA A 439 -23.63 8.44 -4.91
CA ALA A 439 -24.80 8.23 -4.06
C ALA A 439 -25.32 9.53 -3.45
N ALA A 440 -24.43 10.41 -2.98
CA ALA A 440 -24.81 11.70 -2.42
C ALA A 440 -25.43 12.61 -3.47
N GLU A 441 -24.87 12.66 -4.68
CA GLU A 441 -25.44 13.39 -5.81
C GLU A 441 -26.85 12.88 -6.16
N ALA A 442 -27.03 11.55 -6.25
CA ALA A 442 -28.32 10.94 -6.55
C ALA A 442 -29.39 11.22 -5.48
N LEU A 443 -28.98 11.47 -4.23
CA LEU A 443 -29.85 11.84 -3.11
C LEU A 443 -30.03 13.35 -2.94
N GLY A 444 -29.33 14.17 -3.72
CA GLY A 444 -29.35 15.64 -3.60
C GLY A 444 -28.71 16.14 -2.30
N LEU A 445 -27.73 15.42 -1.75
CA LEU A 445 -26.98 15.82 -0.57
C LEU A 445 -25.84 16.75 -0.95
N ASP A 446 -25.61 17.78 -0.14
CA ASP A 446 -24.42 18.62 -0.26
C ASP A 446 -23.21 17.82 0.27
N ALA A 447 -22.31 17.45 -0.62
CA ALA A 447 -21.21 16.54 -0.35
C ALA A 447 -19.90 17.07 -0.95
N CYS A 448 -18.81 16.89 -0.21
CA CYS A 448 -17.47 17.26 -0.62
C CYS A 448 -16.53 16.06 -0.50
N ALA A 449 -15.68 15.83 -1.50
CA ALA A 449 -14.66 14.78 -1.47
C ALA A 449 -13.65 14.98 -0.33
N ASP A 450 -13.42 16.22 0.08
CA ASP A 450 -12.50 16.56 1.18
C ASP A 450 -13.08 16.19 2.55
N ASP A 451 -14.39 15.89 2.64
CA ASP A 451 -15.04 15.39 3.86
C ASP A 451 -15.67 13.99 3.78
N PRO A 452 -14.85 12.91 3.65
CA PRO A 452 -15.37 11.54 3.61
C PRO A 452 -16.12 11.13 4.90
N GLY A 453 -15.73 11.67 6.06
CA GLY A 453 -16.40 11.40 7.33
C GLY A 453 -17.79 12.04 7.41
N GLY A 454 -17.90 13.32 7.01
CA GLY A 454 -19.18 14.00 6.88
C GLY A 454 -20.09 13.35 5.83
N LEU A 455 -19.52 12.94 4.70
CA LEU A 455 -20.20 12.20 3.65
C LEU A 455 -20.77 10.86 4.16
N ALA A 456 -19.96 10.09 4.90
CA ALA A 456 -20.43 8.85 5.54
C ALA A 456 -21.63 9.09 6.45
N ARG A 457 -21.57 10.12 7.30
CA ARG A 457 -22.66 10.49 8.22
C ARG A 457 -23.93 10.91 7.47
N ALA A 458 -23.80 11.74 6.45
CA ALA A 458 -24.93 12.21 5.63
C ALA A 458 -25.63 11.05 4.91
N LEU A 459 -24.85 10.13 4.33
CA LEU A 459 -25.38 8.91 3.69
C LEU A 459 -26.04 7.97 4.71
N ALA A 460 -25.46 7.82 5.90
CA ALA A 460 -26.05 6.99 6.96
C ALA A 460 -27.46 7.49 7.33
N ALA A 461 -27.61 8.80 7.49
CA ALA A 461 -28.88 9.44 7.77
C ALA A 461 -29.88 9.30 6.60
N ALA A 462 -29.45 9.60 5.37
CA ALA A 462 -30.30 9.60 4.19
C ALA A 462 -30.84 8.21 3.83
N TRP A 463 -30.04 7.15 4.00
CA TRP A 463 -30.46 5.77 3.76
C TRP A 463 -31.19 5.13 4.96
N GLY A 464 -31.15 5.74 6.15
CA GLY A 464 -31.69 5.13 7.36
C GLY A 464 -30.95 3.85 7.77
N VAL A 465 -29.63 3.83 7.58
CA VAL A 465 -28.74 2.71 7.93
C VAL A 465 -27.98 3.03 9.21
N ARG A 466 -27.49 2.00 9.92
CA ARG A 466 -26.83 2.18 11.22
C ARG A 466 -25.47 2.87 11.10
N ALA A 467 -24.72 2.56 10.04
CA ALA A 467 -23.43 3.19 9.76
C ALA A 467 -23.07 3.10 8.27
N VAL A 468 -22.22 4.03 7.83
CA VAL A 468 -21.55 4.00 6.52
C VAL A 468 -20.06 4.10 6.76
N CYS A 469 -19.28 3.31 6.01
CA CYS A 469 -17.83 3.37 5.99
C CYS A 469 -17.35 3.69 4.57
N VAL A 470 -16.90 4.93 4.36
CA VAL A 470 -16.34 5.37 3.08
C VAL A 470 -14.87 4.93 3.02
N THR A 471 -14.55 4.05 2.06
CA THR A 471 -13.16 3.64 1.80
C THR A 471 -12.48 4.60 0.82
N ALA A 472 -11.27 5.05 1.16
CA ALA A 472 -10.55 6.12 0.45
C ALA A 472 -9.15 5.68 -0.03
N GLY A 473 -8.99 4.40 -0.37
CA GLY A 473 -7.73 3.83 -0.87
C GLY A 473 -6.59 3.99 0.15
N GLU A 474 -5.48 4.59 -0.28
CA GLU A 474 -4.31 4.83 0.58
C GLU A 474 -4.59 5.79 1.74
N HIS A 475 -5.65 6.61 1.64
CA HIS A 475 -6.06 7.52 2.70
C HIS A 475 -6.77 6.79 3.83
N GLY A 476 -7.10 5.49 3.72
CA GLY A 476 -7.75 4.73 4.79
C GLY A 476 -9.27 4.62 4.63
N ALA A 477 -9.98 4.58 5.74
CA ALA A 477 -11.42 4.44 5.79
C ALA A 477 -12.05 5.36 6.86
N PHE A 478 -13.23 5.90 6.55
CA PHE A 478 -13.97 6.81 7.42
C PHE A 478 -15.33 6.21 7.73
N VAL A 479 -15.58 5.87 8.99
CA VAL A 479 -16.82 5.22 9.42
C VAL A 479 -17.63 6.15 10.32
N ALA A 480 -18.91 6.36 10.00
CA ALA A 480 -19.79 7.22 10.77
C ALA A 480 -21.18 6.58 10.94
N ARG A 481 -21.77 6.82 12.12
CA ARG A 481 -23.21 6.66 12.36
C ARG A 481 -23.93 7.96 12.00
N ALA A 482 -25.25 7.91 11.79
CA ALA A 482 -26.03 9.10 11.43
C ALA A 482 -25.94 10.23 12.47
N ASP A 483 -25.76 9.89 13.74
CA ASP A 483 -25.74 10.77 14.91
C ASP A 483 -24.38 10.85 15.60
N GLY A 484 -23.37 10.10 15.14
CA GLY A 484 -22.05 10.01 15.76
C GLY A 484 -20.98 10.80 15.02
N GLU A 485 -19.87 11.07 15.70
CA GLU A 485 -18.65 11.58 15.04
C GLU A 485 -18.05 10.51 14.13
N PRO A 486 -17.50 10.89 12.97
CA PRO A 486 -16.75 9.98 12.13
C PRO A 486 -15.50 9.47 12.85
N ALA A 487 -15.28 8.16 12.80
CA ALA A 487 -14.01 7.54 13.15
C ALA A 487 -13.15 7.34 11.88
N TYR A 488 -11.85 7.59 12.00
CA TYR A 488 -10.89 7.45 10.92
C TYR A 488 -9.93 6.29 11.18
N VAL A 489 -9.87 5.34 10.25
CA VAL A 489 -8.97 4.20 10.30
C VAL A 489 -7.92 4.34 9.20
N PRO A 490 -6.63 4.56 9.54
CA PRO A 490 -5.58 4.73 8.54
C PRO A 490 -5.26 3.41 7.83
N ALA A 491 -5.02 3.48 6.52
CA ALA A 491 -4.50 2.34 5.76
C ALA A 491 -2.98 2.23 5.88
N THR A 492 -2.48 1.00 5.90
CA THR A 492 -1.08 0.73 5.60
C THR A 492 -0.90 0.87 4.09
N VAL A 493 -0.03 1.80 3.66
CA VAL A 493 0.29 2.01 2.25
C VAL A 493 0.97 0.73 1.73
N ALA A 494 0.34 0.10 0.75
CA ALA A 494 0.81 -1.13 0.14
C ALA A 494 0.85 -0.95 -1.38
N HIS A 495 1.95 -1.38 -2.00
CA HIS A 495 2.10 -1.38 -3.46
C HIS A 495 1.63 -2.73 -4.03
N GLY A 496 0.73 -2.71 -5.00
CA GLY A 496 0.19 -3.92 -5.64
C GLY A 496 -1.12 -3.68 -6.39
N ASP A 497 -1.76 -4.74 -6.85
CA ASP A 497 -3.05 -4.68 -7.56
C ASP A 497 -4.19 -4.37 -6.57
N PRO A 498 -4.89 -3.23 -6.69
CA PRO A 498 -6.02 -2.90 -5.82
C PRO A 498 -7.30 -3.67 -6.16
N CYS A 499 -7.33 -4.45 -7.26
CA CYS A 499 -8.51 -5.18 -7.68
C CYS A 499 -8.97 -6.17 -6.59
N GLY A 500 -10.25 -6.07 -6.21
CA GLY A 500 -10.86 -6.89 -5.15
C GLY A 500 -10.57 -6.42 -3.73
N ALA A 501 -9.91 -5.28 -3.52
CA ALA A 501 -9.69 -4.74 -2.18
C ALA A 501 -11.02 -4.40 -1.46
N GLY A 502 -12.01 -3.89 -2.19
CA GLY A 502 -13.38 -3.67 -1.70
C GLY A 502 -14.07 -4.98 -1.28
N ASP A 503 -14.01 -6.01 -2.13
CA ASP A 503 -14.54 -7.34 -1.80
C ASP A 503 -13.89 -7.93 -0.55
N ARG A 504 -12.57 -7.76 -0.42
CA ARG A 504 -11.82 -8.21 0.76
C ARG A 504 -12.22 -7.43 2.01
N PHE A 505 -12.38 -6.12 1.88
CA PHE A 505 -12.83 -5.25 2.97
C PHE A 505 -14.23 -5.67 3.46
N ALA A 506 -15.20 -5.74 2.55
CA ALA A 506 -16.59 -6.05 2.86
C ALA A 506 -16.77 -7.47 3.42
N SER A 507 -16.05 -8.46 2.87
CA SER A 507 -16.06 -9.83 3.42
C SER A 507 -15.44 -9.91 4.81
N THR A 508 -14.33 -9.21 5.05
CA THR A 508 -13.66 -9.20 6.36
C THR A 508 -14.53 -8.53 7.43
N VAL A 509 -15.13 -7.38 7.11
CA VAL A 509 -15.99 -6.66 8.07
C VAL A 509 -17.23 -7.47 8.41
N ALA A 510 -17.84 -8.15 7.42
CA ALA A 510 -18.98 -9.03 7.66
C ALA A 510 -18.63 -10.20 8.59
N VAL A 511 -17.50 -10.86 8.36
CA VAL A 511 -17.03 -11.96 9.22
C VAL A 511 -16.69 -11.48 10.64
N ALA A 512 -16.05 -10.30 10.77
CA ALA A 512 -15.72 -9.73 12.08
C ALA A 512 -16.99 -9.39 12.89
N LEU A 513 -17.97 -8.74 12.26
CA LEU A 513 -19.26 -8.43 12.90
C LEU A 513 -20.03 -9.71 13.27
N ALA A 514 -19.98 -10.75 12.44
CA ALA A 514 -20.59 -12.05 12.77
C ALA A 514 -19.96 -12.73 13.99
N ARG A 515 -18.70 -12.40 14.30
CA ARG A 515 -17.98 -12.87 15.49
C ARG A 515 -18.17 -11.97 16.71
N GLY A 516 -18.99 -10.91 16.59
CA GLY A 516 -19.29 -9.99 17.68
C GLY A 516 -18.26 -8.88 17.87
N ALA A 517 -17.40 -8.61 16.89
CA ALA A 517 -16.51 -7.45 16.95
C ALA A 517 -17.32 -6.14 16.93
N GLU A 518 -16.83 -5.12 17.63
CA GLU A 518 -17.42 -3.78 17.56
C GLU A 518 -17.20 -3.15 16.18
N LEU A 519 -18.03 -2.17 15.82
CA LEU A 519 -18.04 -1.59 14.47
C LEU A 519 -16.66 -1.08 14.03
N VAL A 520 -15.99 -0.30 14.88
CA VAL A 520 -14.68 0.27 14.55
C VAL A 520 -13.60 -0.82 14.51
N GLU A 521 -13.65 -1.79 15.41
CA GLU A 521 -12.72 -2.93 15.42
C GLU A 521 -12.84 -3.77 14.13
N ALA A 522 -14.07 -4.01 13.67
CA ALA A 522 -14.33 -4.70 12.42
C ALA A 522 -13.75 -3.92 11.23
N VAL A 523 -13.89 -2.59 11.20
CA VAL A 523 -13.30 -1.74 10.16
C VAL A 523 -11.77 -1.76 10.22
N VAL A 524 -11.16 -1.71 11.40
CA VAL A 524 -9.70 -1.85 11.58
C VAL A 524 -9.21 -3.18 10.99
N ALA A 525 -9.87 -4.29 11.32
CA ALA A 525 -9.53 -5.60 10.76
C ALA A 525 -9.71 -5.63 9.23
N ALA A 526 -10.75 -4.99 8.70
CA ALA A 526 -11.04 -4.94 7.27
C ALA A 526 -10.00 -4.11 6.49
N VAL A 527 -9.59 -2.93 7.01
CA VAL A 527 -8.51 -2.12 6.42
C VAL A 527 -7.21 -2.92 6.40
N ALA A 528 -6.83 -3.55 7.51
CA ALA A 528 -5.62 -4.36 7.58
C ALA A 528 -5.64 -5.52 6.57
N SER A 529 -6.77 -6.23 6.44
CA SER A 529 -6.91 -7.33 5.48
C SER A 529 -6.89 -6.86 4.04
N ALA A 530 -7.49 -5.72 3.73
CA ALA A 530 -7.48 -5.13 2.40
C ALA A 530 -6.06 -4.65 2.02
N SER A 531 -5.34 -3.97 2.92
CA SER A 531 -3.93 -3.59 2.70
C SER A 531 -3.04 -4.82 2.44
N ALA A 532 -3.21 -5.89 3.22
CA ALA A 532 -2.47 -7.14 3.02
C ALA A 532 -2.82 -7.83 1.69
N TRP A 533 -4.08 -7.75 1.26
CA TRP A 533 -4.54 -8.25 -0.04
C TRP A 533 -3.86 -7.53 -1.21
N VAL A 534 -3.81 -6.19 -1.16
CA VAL A 534 -3.12 -5.38 -2.17
C VAL A 534 -1.63 -5.74 -2.20
N ALA A 535 -0.96 -5.81 -1.05
CA ALA A 535 0.44 -6.20 -0.94
C ALA A 535 0.73 -7.61 -1.51
N ALA A 536 -0.25 -8.51 -1.44
CA ALA A 536 -0.15 -9.88 -1.97
C ALA A 536 -0.38 -9.97 -3.49
N GLY A 537 -0.61 -8.84 -4.18
CA GLY A 537 -0.87 -8.78 -5.62
C GLY A 537 -2.35 -8.86 -5.98
N GLY A 538 -3.25 -8.58 -5.04
CA GLY A 538 -4.68 -8.44 -5.27
C GLY A 538 -5.37 -9.68 -5.85
N ALA A 539 -6.43 -9.44 -6.62
CA ALA A 539 -7.18 -10.51 -7.27
C ALA A 539 -6.31 -11.33 -8.23
N GLU A 540 -5.33 -10.72 -8.92
CA GLU A 540 -4.38 -11.46 -9.77
C GLU A 540 -3.47 -12.41 -8.95
N GLY A 541 -2.95 -11.94 -7.82
CA GLY A 541 -2.13 -12.72 -6.89
C GLY A 541 -2.89 -13.90 -6.29
N TYR A 542 -4.16 -13.67 -5.89
CA TYR A 542 -5.04 -14.72 -5.40
C TYR A 542 -5.32 -15.80 -6.46
N ARG A 543 -5.69 -15.38 -7.68
CA ARG A 543 -5.95 -16.31 -8.80
C ARG A 543 -4.73 -17.18 -9.13
N ARG A 544 -3.52 -16.62 -9.12
CA ARG A 544 -2.27 -17.40 -9.36
C ARG A 544 -2.00 -18.44 -8.28
N ARG A 545 -2.38 -18.18 -7.02
CA ARG A 545 -2.17 -19.10 -5.90
C ARG A 545 -3.18 -20.25 -5.89
N ALA A 546 -4.38 -20.03 -6.45
CA ALA A 546 -5.44 -21.04 -6.51
C ALA A 546 -5.11 -22.24 -7.43
N ASP A 547 -4.15 -22.12 -8.36
CA ASP A 547 -3.71 -23.19 -9.27
C ASP A 547 -2.72 -24.20 -8.64
N VAL A 548 -2.34 -24.04 -7.36
CA VAL A 548 -1.46 -24.99 -6.65
C VAL A 548 -2.29 -25.84 -5.67
N PRO A 549 -2.45 -27.16 -5.89
CA PRO A 549 -3.19 -28.00 -4.96
C PRO A 549 -2.49 -28.06 -3.58
N GLY A 550 -3.21 -27.70 -2.53
CA GLY A 550 -2.88 -28.12 -1.16
C GLY A 550 -2.10 -27.14 -0.27
N ARG A 551 -2.39 -25.83 -0.28
CA ARG A 551 -1.88 -24.93 0.76
C ARG A 551 -2.97 -24.03 1.35
N ARG A 552 -3.10 -24.06 2.68
CA ARG A 552 -3.92 -23.14 3.47
C ARG A 552 -3.41 -21.70 3.34
N ALA A 553 -4.32 -20.75 3.55
CA ALA A 553 -4.03 -19.33 3.73
C ALA A 553 -2.86 -19.13 4.70
N PRO A 554 -1.99 -18.13 4.47
CA PRO A 554 -0.91 -17.82 5.39
C PRO A 554 -1.49 -17.41 6.75
N ASP A 555 -0.88 -17.91 7.82
CA ASP A 555 -1.13 -17.44 9.17
C ASP A 555 -0.91 -15.92 9.23
N ALA A 556 -1.78 -15.23 9.97
CA ALA A 556 -1.63 -13.82 10.28
C ALA A 556 -0.23 -13.56 10.81
N VAL A 557 0.57 -12.79 10.07
CA VAL A 557 1.86 -12.31 10.55
C VAL A 557 1.57 -11.36 11.71
N THR A 558 1.78 -11.85 12.92
CA THR A 558 1.84 -11.03 14.13
C THR A 558 3.09 -10.16 14.05
N ASP A 559 2.86 -8.85 14.06
CA ASP A 559 3.74 -7.75 14.48
C ASP A 559 5.25 -7.94 14.29
N GLY A 560 5.75 -7.42 13.16
CA GLY A 560 7.04 -6.76 13.12
C GLY A 560 6.81 -5.26 13.00
N VAL A 561 6.93 -4.52 14.10
CA VAL A 561 7.07 -3.05 14.05
C VAL A 561 8.25 -2.77 13.10
N PRO A 562 8.06 -1.98 12.01
CA PRO A 562 9.19 -1.65 11.15
C PRO A 562 10.22 -0.88 11.98
N ASP A 563 11.41 -1.47 12.09
CA ASP A 563 12.57 -0.88 12.73
C ASP A 563 13.04 0.33 11.90
N ARG A 564 12.51 1.51 12.23
CA ARG A 564 13.05 2.78 11.76
C ARG A 564 14.30 3.06 12.59
N ALA A 565 15.47 2.75 12.04
CA ALA A 565 16.74 3.23 12.56
C ALA A 565 16.71 4.77 12.70
N PRO A 566 17.25 5.34 13.79
CA PRO A 566 17.21 6.78 14.05
C PRO A 566 18.11 7.51 13.04
N ARG A 567 17.52 8.33 12.17
CA ARG A 567 18.27 9.29 11.35
C ARG A 567 18.65 10.48 12.22
N VAL A 568 19.92 10.54 12.61
CA VAL A 568 20.57 11.77 13.03
C VAL A 568 20.83 12.60 11.78
N VAL A 569 20.16 13.74 11.63
CA VAL A 569 20.53 14.78 10.65
C VAL A 569 21.03 15.99 11.41
N GLY A 570 22.30 16.31 11.21
CA GLY A 570 22.94 17.54 11.67
C GLY A 570 22.70 18.68 10.68
N ALA A 571 22.24 19.79 11.25
CA ALA A 571 22.51 21.20 10.95
C ALA A 571 22.94 21.62 9.52
N ALA A 572 22.06 22.40 8.88
CA ALA A 572 22.29 23.74 8.31
C ALA A 572 20.92 24.29 7.86
N SER A 573 20.58 25.56 7.80
CA SER A 573 21.00 26.81 8.45
C SER A 573 19.95 27.86 8.02
N ASP A 574 19.52 28.70 8.96
CA ASP A 574 18.97 30.05 8.79
C ASP A 574 17.71 30.28 7.92
N ALA A 575 16.54 30.24 8.57
CA ALA A 575 15.69 31.43 8.72
C ALA A 575 14.67 31.26 9.86
N ALA A 576 14.51 32.33 10.63
CA ALA A 576 13.67 32.50 11.83
C ALA A 576 14.17 31.84 13.12
N SER A 577 14.77 32.67 13.98
CA SER A 577 15.12 32.39 15.37
C SER A 577 14.03 31.58 16.11
N PRO A 578 14.39 30.55 16.90
CA PRO A 578 13.47 29.90 17.83
C PRO A 578 13.35 30.78 19.07
N GLN A 579 12.69 31.92 18.95
CA GLN A 579 12.29 32.76 20.08
C GLN A 579 10.86 33.25 19.85
N ASP A 580 9.99 32.81 20.77
CA ASP A 580 8.55 33.03 20.91
C ASP A 580 7.66 31.90 20.36
N PRO A 581 7.04 31.05 21.21
CA PRO A 581 5.90 30.24 20.80
C PRO A 581 4.75 31.22 20.60
N GLY A 582 4.73 31.90 19.45
CA GLY A 582 3.67 32.82 19.11
C GLY A 582 2.34 32.12 19.37
N GLY A 583 1.45 32.80 20.10
CA GLY A 583 0.16 32.24 20.50
C GLY A 583 -0.61 31.66 19.30
N PRO A 584 -1.72 30.93 19.55
CA PRO A 584 -2.43 30.21 18.50
C PRO A 584 -2.77 31.04 17.25
N GLU A 585 -2.92 32.36 17.35
CA GLU A 585 -3.11 33.28 16.22
C GLU A 585 -1.90 33.40 15.30
N ALA A 586 -0.68 33.45 15.85
CA ALA A 586 0.54 33.56 15.06
C ALA A 586 0.80 32.26 14.28
N VAL A 587 0.60 31.12 14.95
CA VAL A 587 0.64 29.80 14.29
C VAL A 587 -0.43 29.71 13.21
N ALA A 588 -1.66 30.11 13.51
CA ALA A 588 -2.75 30.09 12.54
C ALA A 588 -2.45 30.99 11.32
N ALA A 589 -1.95 32.21 11.54
CA ALA A 589 -1.60 33.13 10.45
C ALA A 589 -0.51 32.56 9.54
N ARG A 590 0.52 31.93 10.13
CA ARG A 590 1.61 31.28 9.39
C ARG A 590 1.11 30.11 8.55
N LEU A 591 0.32 29.22 9.14
CA LEU A 591 -0.20 28.03 8.44
C LEU A 591 -1.20 28.41 7.35
N ARG A 592 -2.09 29.38 7.60
CA ARG A 592 -3.01 29.91 6.58
C ARG A 592 -2.25 30.54 5.41
N ALA A 593 -1.13 31.22 5.66
CA ALA A 593 -0.30 31.78 4.60
C ALA A 593 0.40 30.69 3.76
N ALA A 594 0.71 29.54 4.36
CA ALA A 594 1.27 28.38 3.65
C ALA A 594 0.23 27.61 2.81
N GLY A 595 -1.06 27.79 3.10
CA GLY A 595 -2.14 27.03 2.46
C GLY A 595 -2.18 25.56 2.91
N GLY A 596 -3.20 24.84 2.48
CA GLY A 596 -3.45 23.44 2.86
C GLY A 596 -4.35 23.29 4.10
N THR A 597 -4.68 22.04 4.41
CA THR A 597 -5.58 21.64 5.49
C THR A 597 -4.84 21.62 6.83
N VAL A 598 -5.31 22.41 7.79
CA VAL A 598 -4.76 22.46 9.15
C VAL A 598 -5.51 21.48 10.05
N VAL A 599 -4.79 20.45 10.50
CA VAL A 599 -5.25 19.49 11.51
C VAL A 599 -4.75 19.92 12.88
N ALA A 600 -5.62 19.88 13.88
CA ALA A 600 -5.24 20.03 15.28
C ALA A 600 -5.57 18.78 16.07
N THR A 601 -4.73 18.45 17.05
CA THR A 601 -5.00 17.44 18.07
C THR A 601 -4.48 17.93 19.41
N GLY A 602 -4.87 17.32 20.54
CA GLY A 602 -4.42 17.81 21.83
C GLY A 602 -4.46 16.81 22.96
N GLY A 603 -3.65 17.09 23.98
CA GLY A 603 -3.51 16.25 25.17
C GLY A 603 -2.35 16.67 26.06
N CYS A 604 -2.19 15.94 27.18
CA CYS A 604 -1.14 16.26 28.13
C CYS A 604 0.25 15.77 27.70
N PHE A 605 0.34 14.67 26.94
CA PHE A 605 1.62 14.07 26.49
C PHE A 605 2.69 13.98 27.59
N ASP A 606 2.28 13.60 28.80
CA ASP A 606 3.13 13.69 29.99
C ASP A 606 4.35 12.76 29.89
N ILE A 607 4.12 11.49 29.54
CA ILE A 607 5.16 10.57 29.07
C ILE A 607 4.72 10.05 27.72
N LEU A 608 5.48 10.40 26.68
CA LEU A 608 5.24 9.97 25.31
C LEU A 608 5.52 8.46 25.18
N HIS A 609 4.73 7.77 24.37
CA HIS A 609 4.90 6.35 24.05
C HIS A 609 4.40 6.09 22.63
N ALA A 610 4.67 4.88 22.12
CA ALA A 610 4.29 4.47 20.77
C ALA A 610 2.82 4.75 20.42
N GLY A 611 1.88 4.55 21.35
CA GLY A 611 0.48 4.93 21.16
C GLY A 611 0.27 6.40 20.78
N HIS A 612 0.89 7.35 21.49
CA HIS A 612 0.81 8.77 21.14
C HIS A 612 1.42 9.06 19.77
N VAL A 613 2.55 8.43 19.43
CA VAL A 613 3.19 8.59 18.12
C VAL A 613 2.26 8.12 17.00
N ALA A 614 1.66 6.93 17.15
CA ALA A 614 0.70 6.41 16.18
C ALA A 614 -0.54 7.31 16.02
N THR A 615 -1.07 7.86 17.11
CA THR A 615 -2.18 8.83 17.06
C THR A 615 -1.78 10.12 16.34
N LEU A 616 -0.57 10.64 16.58
CA LEU A 616 -0.07 11.84 15.90
C LEU A 616 0.17 11.58 14.40
N GLU A 617 0.78 10.44 14.04
CA GLU A 617 0.94 10.04 12.63
C GLU A 617 -0.40 9.83 11.92
N ALA A 618 -1.41 9.29 12.61
CA ALA A 618 -2.77 9.17 12.07
C ALA A 618 -3.45 10.53 11.89
N ALA A 619 -3.32 11.45 12.87
CA ALA A 619 -3.83 12.81 12.76
C ALA A 619 -3.19 13.57 11.60
N ALA A 620 -1.87 13.44 11.42
CA ALA A 620 -1.14 14.08 10.33
C ALA A 620 -1.60 13.63 8.94
N ARG A 621 -2.23 12.46 8.78
CA ARG A 621 -2.77 11.99 7.50
C ARG A 621 -4.09 12.64 7.09
N LEU A 622 -4.72 13.41 8.00
CA LEU A 622 -6.00 14.08 7.75
C LEU A 622 -5.83 15.46 7.09
N GLY A 623 -4.60 15.93 6.87
CA GLY A 623 -4.32 17.23 6.26
C GLY A 623 -2.83 17.48 6.07
N ASP A 624 -2.47 18.72 5.77
CA ASP A 624 -1.11 19.11 5.38
C ASP A 624 -0.26 19.57 6.57
N HIS A 625 -0.91 20.16 7.58
CA HIS A 625 -0.22 20.70 8.77
C HIS A 625 -0.84 20.17 10.05
N LEU A 626 -0.05 19.52 10.91
CA LEU A 626 -0.49 19.06 12.23
C LEU A 626 -0.05 20.04 13.34
N VAL A 627 -1.01 20.57 14.07
CA VAL A 627 -0.81 21.41 15.27
C VAL A 627 -1.17 20.62 16.52
N VAL A 628 -0.23 20.49 17.44
CA VAL A 628 -0.47 19.82 18.74
C VAL A 628 -0.77 20.88 19.81
N LEU A 629 -1.99 20.86 20.33
CA LEU A 629 -2.42 21.62 21.51
C LEU A 629 -1.98 20.88 22.78
N LEU A 630 -0.91 21.37 23.41
CA LEU A 630 -0.28 20.78 24.58
C LEU A 630 -0.78 21.46 25.86
N ASN A 631 -1.33 20.69 26.81
CA ASN A 631 -1.66 21.24 28.13
C ASN A 631 -0.38 21.71 28.86
N GLY A 632 -0.38 22.94 29.34
CA GLY A 632 0.67 23.50 30.18
C GLY A 632 0.76 22.83 31.56
N ASP A 633 1.82 23.13 32.30
CA ASP A 633 2.09 22.50 33.60
C ASP A 633 1.01 22.83 34.62
N ALA A 634 0.44 24.04 34.58
CA ALA A 634 -0.65 24.42 35.47
C ALA A 634 -1.95 23.66 35.13
N SER A 635 -2.27 23.54 33.84
CA SER A 635 -3.42 22.74 33.36
C SER A 635 -3.31 21.28 33.76
N VAL A 636 -2.15 20.64 33.53
CA VAL A 636 -1.94 19.22 33.90
C VAL A 636 -2.01 19.01 35.41
N ARG A 637 -1.48 19.93 36.24
CA ARG A 637 -1.59 19.86 37.71
C ARG A 637 -3.05 19.85 38.18
N ARG A 638 -3.91 20.66 37.56
CA ARG A 638 -5.34 20.69 37.89
C ARG A 638 -6.07 19.43 37.43
N LEU A 639 -5.77 18.92 36.24
CA LEU A 639 -6.43 17.74 35.66
C LEU A 639 -5.98 16.42 36.30
N LYS A 640 -4.69 16.28 36.64
CA LYS A 640 -4.09 14.99 37.04
C LYS A 640 -3.46 15.00 38.44
N GLY A 641 -3.51 16.13 39.15
CA GLY A 641 -3.01 16.29 40.51
C GLY A 641 -1.62 16.94 40.62
N PRO A 642 -1.22 17.35 41.84
CA PRO A 642 -0.07 18.24 42.05
C PRO A 642 1.30 17.62 41.72
N GLN A 643 1.37 16.29 41.63
CA GLN A 643 2.59 15.55 41.27
C GLN A 643 2.75 15.33 39.75
N ARG A 644 1.87 15.93 38.94
CA ARG A 644 1.87 15.83 37.47
C ARG A 644 1.93 17.27 36.90
N PRO A 645 2.61 17.53 35.78
CA PRO A 645 3.29 16.55 34.94
C PRO A 645 4.65 16.11 35.50
N VAL A 646 5.13 14.95 35.07
CA VAL A 646 6.48 14.47 35.42
C VAL A 646 7.54 15.16 34.55
N VAL A 647 7.22 15.42 33.29
CA VAL A 647 8.06 16.16 32.35
C VAL A 647 7.47 17.55 32.14
N GLY A 648 8.27 18.61 32.34
CA GLY A 648 7.81 19.99 32.22
C GLY A 648 7.38 20.35 30.80
N GLN A 649 6.52 21.37 30.65
CA GLN A 649 5.92 21.73 29.36
C GLN A 649 6.94 22.09 28.27
N ALA A 650 8.09 22.70 28.64
CA ALA A 650 9.13 23.06 27.68
C ALA A 650 9.76 21.83 27.03
N ASP A 651 10.04 20.78 27.82
CA ASP A 651 10.62 19.53 27.33
C ASP A 651 9.59 18.74 26.51
N ARG A 652 8.34 18.65 27.00
CA ARG A 652 7.24 18.01 26.26
C ARG A 652 7.02 18.67 24.89
N ALA A 653 6.98 20.00 24.85
CA ALA A 653 6.83 20.76 23.61
C ALA A 653 8.00 20.52 22.64
N ARG A 654 9.24 20.51 23.15
CA ARG A 654 10.43 20.25 22.33
C ARG A 654 10.43 18.85 21.73
N VAL A 655 10.05 17.83 22.50
CA VAL A 655 9.96 16.45 22.02
C VAL A 655 8.89 16.31 20.93
N LEU A 656 7.70 16.89 21.15
CA LEU A 656 6.62 16.86 20.17
C LEU A 656 7.00 17.60 18.88
N ALA A 657 7.63 18.76 18.97
CA ALA A 657 8.07 19.54 17.82
C ALA A 657 9.22 18.88 17.02
N ALA A 658 9.90 17.88 17.61
CA ALA A 658 10.93 17.12 16.92
C ALA A 658 10.37 15.92 16.13
N LEU A 659 9.08 15.61 16.25
CA LEU A 659 8.43 14.58 15.45
C LEU A 659 8.16 15.12 14.05
N ASP A 660 8.62 14.40 13.01
CA ASP A 660 8.48 14.80 11.61
C ASP A 660 7.03 15.10 11.19
N CYS A 661 6.06 14.46 11.85
CA CYS A 661 4.63 14.63 11.56
C CYS A 661 4.00 15.88 12.22
N VAL A 662 4.72 16.65 13.05
CA VAL A 662 4.19 17.80 13.81
C VAL A 662 4.71 19.12 13.25
N SER A 663 3.81 19.95 12.72
CA SER A 663 4.13 21.25 12.11
C SER A 663 4.25 22.39 13.13
N ALA A 664 3.55 22.29 14.26
CA ALA A 664 3.61 23.24 15.36
C ALA A 664 3.11 22.64 16.69
N VAL A 665 3.59 23.19 17.81
CA VAL A 665 3.06 22.90 19.15
C VAL A 665 2.58 24.22 19.77
N VAL A 666 1.37 24.22 20.31
CA VAL A 666 0.77 25.38 21.01
C VAL A 666 0.48 24.95 22.44
N VAL A 667 1.08 25.65 23.41
CA VAL A 667 0.84 25.38 24.83
C VAL A 667 -0.29 26.25 25.34
N PHE A 668 -1.22 25.66 26.09
CA PHE A 668 -2.36 26.37 26.70
C PHE A 668 -2.53 25.95 28.16
N ASP A 669 -2.93 26.89 29.02
CA ASP A 669 -3.01 26.67 30.47
C ASP A 669 -4.44 26.56 30.99
N GLU A 670 -5.43 26.68 30.12
CA GLU A 670 -6.86 26.49 30.39
C GLU A 670 -7.20 25.02 30.70
N ASP A 671 -8.40 24.78 31.26
CA ASP A 671 -8.86 23.43 31.62
C ASP A 671 -9.26 22.59 30.39
N ASP A 672 -9.66 23.26 29.31
CA ASP A 672 -10.08 22.67 28.05
C ASP A 672 -9.46 23.44 26.85
N PRO A 673 -9.36 22.81 25.66
CA PRO A 673 -8.72 23.44 24.51
C PRO A 673 -9.63 24.39 23.71
N CYS A 674 -10.87 24.68 24.14
CA CYS A 674 -11.84 25.45 23.35
C CYS A 674 -11.31 26.83 22.95
N SER A 675 -10.68 27.56 23.88
CA SER A 675 -10.14 28.89 23.58
C SER A 675 -8.99 28.83 22.55
N ALA A 676 -8.11 27.83 22.67
CA ALA A 676 -7.05 27.61 21.72
C ALA A 676 -7.60 27.24 20.32
N LEU A 677 -8.65 26.41 20.27
CA LEU A 677 -9.33 26.03 19.03
C LEU A 677 -10.05 27.20 18.37
N ASP A 678 -10.71 28.08 19.13
CA ASP A 678 -11.40 29.26 18.61
C ASP A 678 -10.45 30.26 17.93
N ARG A 679 -9.21 30.33 18.45
CA ARG A 679 -8.12 31.16 17.91
C ARG A 679 -7.43 30.50 16.71
N LEU A 680 -7.12 29.20 16.83
CA LEU A 680 -6.44 28.42 15.79
C LEU A 680 -7.34 28.20 14.56
N ARG A 681 -8.63 27.93 14.78
CA ARG A 681 -9.64 27.56 13.77
C ARG A 681 -9.11 26.51 12.78
N PRO A 682 -8.81 25.29 13.27
CA PRO A 682 -8.34 24.21 12.41
C PRO A 682 -9.48 23.71 11.50
N ASP A 683 -9.12 23.20 10.33
CA ASP A 683 -10.04 22.53 9.40
C ASP A 683 -10.47 21.17 9.96
N VAL A 684 -9.57 20.49 10.70
CA VAL A 684 -9.84 19.18 11.32
C VAL A 684 -9.39 19.16 12.77
N TRP A 685 -10.25 18.72 13.69
CA TRP A 685 -9.91 18.38 15.07
C TRP A 685 -9.89 16.87 15.24
N ALA A 686 -8.70 16.31 15.44
CA ALA A 686 -8.47 14.88 15.62
C ALA A 686 -8.32 14.53 17.11
N LYS A 687 -9.14 13.60 17.61
CA LYS A 687 -9.11 13.17 19.01
C LYS A 687 -8.78 11.69 19.14
N GLY A 688 -7.80 11.34 19.97
CA GLY A 688 -7.47 9.95 20.32
C GLY A 688 -8.54 9.30 21.21
N GLY A 689 -8.89 8.05 20.92
CA GLY A 689 -10.02 7.34 21.52
C GLY A 689 -9.84 6.98 23.01
N ASP A 690 -10.79 7.43 23.82
CA ASP A 690 -11.40 6.75 24.98
C ASP A 690 -12.83 7.32 25.23
N TYR A 691 -13.38 8.07 24.26
CA TYR A 691 -14.62 8.83 24.40
C TYR A 691 -15.75 8.11 23.67
N THR A 692 -16.22 7.04 24.28
CA THR A 692 -17.52 6.46 23.94
C THR A 692 -18.59 7.28 24.67
N GLU A 693 -19.40 8.00 23.90
CA GLU A 693 -20.78 8.45 24.24
C GLU A 693 -21.01 9.83 24.89
N GLU A 694 -19.99 10.60 25.27
CA GLU A 694 -20.18 12.01 25.68
C GLU A 694 -19.79 12.99 24.55
N ALA A 695 -20.70 13.92 24.25
CA ALA A 695 -20.47 14.97 23.26
C ALA A 695 -19.21 15.77 23.62
N LEU A 696 -18.21 15.75 22.74
CA LEU A 696 -16.99 16.55 22.89
C LEU A 696 -17.39 18.04 22.93
N PRO A 697 -17.24 18.76 24.05
CA PRO A 697 -17.62 20.17 24.16
C PRO A 697 -16.92 21.02 23.08
N GLU A 698 -15.71 20.61 22.70
CA GLU A 698 -14.89 21.32 21.73
C GLU A 698 -15.39 21.15 20.29
N ALA A 699 -16.24 20.16 20.03
CA ALA A 699 -16.79 19.92 18.69
C ALA A 699 -17.68 21.07 18.22
N GLU A 700 -18.39 21.75 19.13
CA GLU A 700 -19.20 22.91 18.77
C GLU A 700 -18.33 24.09 18.30
N VAL A 701 -17.20 24.31 18.97
CA VAL A 701 -16.27 25.40 18.63
C VAL A 701 -15.68 25.18 17.25
N VAL A 702 -15.21 23.98 16.95
CA VAL A 702 -14.61 23.64 15.65
C VAL A 702 -15.63 23.79 14.52
N ARG A 703 -16.86 23.29 14.70
CA ARG A 703 -17.94 23.40 13.70
C ARG A 703 -18.37 24.84 13.42
N ARG A 704 -18.38 25.71 14.43
CA ARG A 704 -18.73 27.13 14.27
C ARG A 704 -17.82 27.84 13.27
N HIS A 705 -16.57 27.38 13.13
CA HIS A 705 -15.59 27.90 12.19
C HIS A 705 -15.55 27.12 10.86
N GLY A 706 -16.47 26.17 10.65
CA GLY A 706 -16.52 25.33 9.44
C GLY A 706 -15.58 24.12 9.48
N GLY A 707 -14.88 23.89 10.59
CA GLY A 707 -14.03 22.72 10.78
C GLY A 707 -14.83 21.46 11.12
N ARG A 708 -14.20 20.30 10.97
CA ARG A 708 -14.77 18.97 11.27
C ARG A 708 -14.04 18.27 12.41
N VAL A 709 -14.72 17.33 13.05
CA VAL A 709 -14.16 16.50 14.14
C VAL A 709 -14.02 15.08 13.65
N VAL A 710 -12.88 14.46 13.96
CA VAL A 710 -12.56 13.08 13.61
C VAL A 710 -12.02 12.35 14.82
N VAL A 711 -12.56 11.17 15.10
CA VAL A 711 -12.08 10.29 16.18
C VAL A 711 -11.07 9.30 15.62
N LEU A 712 -9.92 9.18 16.27
CA LEU A 712 -8.89 8.21 15.93
C LEU A 712 -9.05 6.98 16.82
N PRO A 713 -8.95 5.75 16.28
CA PRO A 713 -9.07 4.53 17.05
C PRO A 713 -8.01 4.48 18.15
N TYR A 714 -8.39 3.92 19.30
CA TYR A 714 -7.47 3.69 20.40
C TYR A 714 -6.42 2.64 20.01
N VAL A 715 -5.15 2.93 20.29
CA VAL A 715 -4.04 1.99 20.10
C VAL A 715 -3.73 1.37 21.46
N ASP A 716 -3.96 0.07 21.57
CA ASP A 716 -4.03 -0.63 22.85
C ASP A 716 -2.69 -0.69 23.64
N GLY A 717 -2.79 -0.71 24.98
CA GLY A 717 -1.75 -1.29 25.84
C GLY A 717 -0.76 -0.37 26.59
N ARG A 718 -0.80 0.97 26.47
CA ARG A 718 0.14 1.86 27.20
C ARG A 718 -0.51 3.19 27.59
N SER A 719 -1.02 3.33 28.82
CA SER A 719 -1.36 4.66 29.38
C SER A 719 -0.20 5.17 30.24
N THR A 720 0.06 6.48 30.22
CA THR A 720 1.10 7.07 31.09
C THR A 720 0.87 6.71 32.57
N THR A 721 -0.40 6.65 33.01
CA THR A 721 -0.77 6.23 34.36
C THR A 721 -0.34 4.78 34.63
N SER A 722 -0.60 3.85 33.71
CA SER A 722 -0.19 2.45 33.85
C SER A 722 1.34 2.24 33.82
N ILE A 723 2.07 3.13 33.13
CA ILE A 723 3.55 3.11 33.10
C ILE A 723 4.08 3.58 34.46
N LEU A 724 3.48 4.62 35.05
CA LEU A 724 3.90 5.17 36.33
C LEU A 724 3.52 4.27 37.51
N GLU A 725 2.35 3.63 37.47
CA GLU A 725 1.94 2.62 38.47
C GLU A 725 2.89 1.42 38.46
N ARG A 726 3.31 0.95 37.27
CA ARG A 726 4.32 -0.12 37.13
C ARG A 726 5.72 0.30 37.61
N SER A 727 6.04 1.59 37.63
CA SER A 727 7.34 2.11 38.07
C SER A 727 7.49 2.26 39.59
N GLY A 728 6.45 1.95 40.38
CA GLY A 728 6.50 1.93 41.85
C GLY A 728 6.58 3.30 42.54
N ARG A 729 6.68 4.41 41.80
CA ARG A 729 6.81 5.76 42.38
C ARG A 729 5.50 6.39 42.88
N PHE A 730 4.35 5.79 42.56
CA PHE A 730 3.02 6.31 42.90
C PHE A 730 2.10 5.25 43.53
N ALA A 731 2.65 4.31 44.29
CA ALA A 731 1.83 3.50 45.18
C ALA A 731 1.35 4.38 46.35
N PRO A 732 0.04 4.57 46.56
CA PRO A 732 -0.45 5.31 47.72
C PRO A 732 -0.10 4.50 48.98
N GLY A 733 0.90 4.96 49.75
CA GLY A 733 1.13 4.45 51.12
C GLY A 733 2.55 4.06 51.53
N LEU A 734 3.61 4.32 50.77
CA LEU A 734 4.98 4.10 51.27
C LEU A 734 5.60 5.38 51.85
N PRO A 735 6.12 5.36 53.10
CA PRO A 735 6.68 6.53 53.75
C PRO A 735 7.96 6.97 53.04
N THR A 736 8.08 8.28 52.78
CA THR A 736 9.26 8.95 52.26
C THR A 736 10.48 8.63 53.13
N LEU A 737 11.49 7.98 52.55
CA LEU A 737 12.80 7.80 53.18
C LEU A 737 13.46 9.17 53.33
N THR A 738 13.58 9.64 54.57
CA THR A 738 14.38 10.80 54.93
C THR A 738 15.87 10.47 54.83
N GLU A 739 16.65 11.46 54.39
CA GLU A 739 18.12 11.47 54.33
C GLU A 739 18.72 11.24 55.73
N GLU A 740 18.97 10.00 56.11
CA GLU A 740 19.86 9.69 57.24
C GLU A 740 20.36 8.26 57.14
N THR A 741 21.34 8.01 56.26
CA THR A 741 22.32 6.91 56.45
C THR A 741 23.53 7.11 55.55
N THR A 742 24.35 8.10 55.89
CA THR A 742 25.79 8.08 55.60
C THR A 742 26.51 7.50 56.81
N ALA A 743 27.02 6.28 56.68
CA ALA A 743 28.14 5.74 57.44
C ALA A 743 28.77 4.57 56.67
#